data_AF-A0A9Q9RSJ3-F1
#
_entry.id   AF-A0A9Q9RSJ3-F1
#
_cell.length_a   1.000
_cell.length_b   1.000
_cell.length_c   1.000
_cell.angle_alpha   90.00
_cell.angle_beta   90.00
_cell.angle_gamma   90.00
#
_symmetry.space_group_name_H-M   'P 1'
#
loop_
_entity.id
_entity.type
_entity.pdbx_description
1 polymer ?
#
loop_
_entity_poly.entity_id
_entity_poly.type
_entity_poly.pdbx_seq_one_letter_code
_entity_poly.pdbx_strand_id
1 'polypeptide(L)'
;MRFTTLSLPLFALAASATKKPLVNELKLQKDINIKDLMAGAQKLQDIATANGNTRVFGGAGHNATVDWLYKTLKATGYYNVKKQPFTELYSAGTASLKVDGDDITAAIMTYTPAGEASGPLVVAENLGCEASDFPAESEGNVVLVLRGECPFAQKSSNGKTAGAAAVIVYNNVPGELAGTLGEPFGEFAPIVGISQEDGQAILAKTKAGEVTVDLKVDATVENRVTFNVIAETKEGDHDNVLVVGGHSDSVAAGPGINDDGSGIIGILKVAQALTKYRVKNAVRFGFWSAEEFGLLGSYAYMKSINGSDAEVAKIRAYLNFDMIASPNYVYGIYDGDGSAFNLTGPAGSDAIEKDFERFFKTKRLGYVPSEFSGRSDYAAFIENGIPSGGLFTGAEQLKTEEEAKKFGGEAGVAYDINYHKIGDDINNLNKEAFLVNTQAIANSVARYAKTWKSLPKVTHNTRRWDAEMEQNFFFVDGLNADKTSKKLMRRHVMKGKNAGKTFHRPSRTSQIVQYRPMERIPRPLATQFFSFPFPVPVTKVAGKAIDDSYDCSLALIQASNEIYLGIGYNCTNSLSCISQTLDQLKVRLNSKEALSDHTMSIIMALINQEQAAEHYAAAETHMAGLKRIVDLRGGLENIGDSVITVKICRTDILFAMQQGGHPLFHRDHIYHVKRSLAYKGFNLQPDSDAYSNRLGPIIQEAFSDTMGLCRLLNKHQDEKPLDLLEFQEVLVSICYRLLQFRTIYESRLMQDAQSTYHIGLCLFMISIHFNNTQFRIARRGLIMALVKEAIESKLSEHEDEVKFWLLSLGGISVSLPDGREWFVEALREQASLLGIMAWEQVKGCLAKFPWMDAIHDEPIRKLWDQVRLMDV
;
A
#
# COMPACT_ATOMS: atom_id res chain seq x y z
N MET A 1 -56.24 -63.05 -51.21
CA MET A 1 -56.01 -61.58 -51.24
C MET A 1 -55.10 -61.21 -50.08
N ARG A 2 -54.15 -60.28 -50.27
CA ARG A 2 -53.42 -59.60 -49.18
C ARG A 2 -53.63 -58.10 -49.40
N PHE A 3 -54.15 -57.40 -48.40
CA PHE A 3 -54.33 -55.94 -48.48
C PHE A 3 -53.07 -55.24 -47.94
N THR A 4 -52.49 -54.36 -48.74
CA THR A 4 -51.43 -53.44 -48.33
C THR A 4 -52.07 -52.20 -47.69
N THR A 5 -51.82 -51.98 -46.41
CA THR A 5 -52.20 -50.75 -45.71
C THR A 5 -51.19 -49.64 -45.98
N LEU A 6 -51.67 -48.48 -46.46
CA LEU A 6 -50.84 -47.27 -46.55
C LEU A 6 -50.58 -46.70 -45.16
N SER A 7 -49.32 -46.33 -44.90
CA SER A 7 -48.94 -45.51 -43.75
C SER A 7 -49.08 -44.02 -44.10
N LEU A 8 -49.92 -43.29 -43.36
CA LEU A 8 -49.84 -41.83 -43.33
C LEU A 8 -48.69 -41.41 -42.39
N PRO A 9 -47.86 -40.41 -42.77
CA PRO A 9 -46.87 -39.85 -41.87
C PRO A 9 -47.56 -39.02 -40.78
N LEU A 10 -47.25 -39.29 -39.51
CA LEU A 10 -47.73 -38.51 -38.39
C LEU A 10 -46.97 -37.17 -38.35
N PHE A 11 -47.65 -36.06 -38.66
CA PHE A 11 -47.07 -34.72 -38.51
C PHE A 11 -46.84 -34.42 -37.02
N ALA A 12 -45.60 -34.59 -36.57
CA ALA A 12 -45.19 -34.14 -35.25
C ALA A 12 -45.24 -32.60 -35.20
N LEU A 13 -46.13 -32.04 -34.37
CA LEU A 13 -46.06 -30.63 -34.02
C LEU A 13 -44.77 -30.39 -33.23
N ALA A 14 -43.74 -29.90 -33.92
CA ALA A 14 -42.58 -29.32 -33.28
C ALA A 14 -43.03 -28.07 -32.51
N ALA A 15 -43.22 -28.21 -31.19
CA ALA A 15 -43.53 -27.09 -30.32
C ALA A 15 -42.39 -26.06 -30.44
N SER A 16 -42.69 -24.92 -31.07
CA SER A 16 -41.70 -23.88 -31.32
C SER A 16 -41.26 -23.29 -29.98
N ALA A 17 -40.10 -23.74 -29.50
CA ALA A 17 -39.49 -23.25 -28.28
C ALA A 17 -39.13 -21.77 -28.47
N THR A 18 -40.02 -20.90 -27.96
CA THR A 18 -39.90 -19.44 -28.11
C THR A 18 -38.62 -18.98 -27.46
N LYS A 19 -37.61 -18.65 -28.28
CA LYS A 19 -36.29 -18.21 -27.82
C LYS A 19 -36.47 -17.05 -26.83
N LYS A 20 -35.94 -17.22 -25.61
CA LYS A 20 -36.01 -16.22 -24.54
C LYS A 20 -35.68 -14.81 -25.08
N PRO A 21 -36.38 -13.75 -24.63
CA PRO A 21 -36.12 -12.39 -25.06
C PRO A 21 -34.70 -11.96 -24.69
N LEU A 22 -34.08 -11.09 -25.49
CA LEU A 22 -32.85 -10.42 -25.08
C LEU A 22 -33.13 -9.58 -23.81
N VAL A 23 -32.18 -9.59 -22.87
CA VAL A 23 -32.29 -8.85 -21.61
C VAL A 23 -32.51 -7.34 -21.83
N ASN A 24 -33.31 -6.72 -20.97
CA ASN A 24 -33.62 -5.30 -21.00
C ASN A 24 -33.75 -4.73 -19.59
N GLU A 25 -33.19 -3.55 -19.40
CA GLU A 25 -33.03 -2.83 -18.14
C GLU A 25 -34.35 -2.64 -17.39
N LEU A 26 -35.37 -2.10 -18.06
CA LEU A 26 -36.69 -1.86 -17.45
C LEU A 26 -37.50 -3.14 -17.22
N LYS A 27 -37.15 -4.26 -17.86
CA LYS A 27 -37.80 -5.55 -17.63
C LYS A 27 -37.13 -6.30 -16.47
N LEU A 28 -35.79 -6.39 -16.46
CA LEU A 28 -35.07 -7.04 -15.37
C LEU A 28 -35.26 -6.29 -14.04
N GLN A 29 -35.33 -4.95 -14.05
CA GLN A 29 -35.75 -4.16 -12.88
C GLN A 29 -37.12 -4.57 -12.33
N LYS A 30 -38.10 -4.86 -13.20
CA LYS A 30 -39.46 -5.24 -12.81
C LYS A 30 -39.58 -6.68 -12.31
N ASP A 31 -38.58 -7.51 -12.56
CA ASP A 31 -38.48 -8.84 -11.96
C ASP A 31 -37.97 -8.79 -10.50
N ILE A 32 -37.36 -7.68 -10.07
CA ILE A 32 -36.88 -7.48 -8.69
C ILE A 32 -37.99 -6.89 -7.82
N ASN A 33 -38.28 -7.55 -6.69
CA ASN A 33 -39.28 -7.13 -5.72
C ASN A 33 -38.84 -7.42 -4.29
N ILE A 34 -39.29 -6.59 -3.34
CA ILE A 34 -38.84 -6.66 -1.94
C ILE A 34 -39.27 -7.94 -1.21
N LYS A 35 -40.37 -8.59 -1.63
CA LYS A 35 -40.80 -9.87 -1.03
C LYS A 35 -39.77 -10.97 -1.27
N ASP A 36 -39.28 -11.09 -2.51
CA ASP A 36 -38.27 -12.10 -2.84
C ASP A 36 -36.90 -11.77 -2.23
N LEU A 37 -36.57 -10.49 -2.03
CA LEU A 37 -35.37 -10.04 -1.33
C LEU A 37 -35.43 -10.39 0.17
N MET A 38 -36.49 -10.00 0.88
CA MET A 38 -36.67 -10.35 2.31
C MET A 38 -36.75 -11.87 2.52
N ALA A 39 -37.33 -12.64 1.59
CA ALA A 39 -37.30 -14.10 1.64
C ALA A 39 -35.90 -14.68 1.37
N GLY A 40 -35.00 -13.92 0.72
CA GLY A 40 -33.57 -14.23 0.64
C GLY A 40 -32.84 -13.95 1.95
N ALA A 41 -33.02 -12.75 2.51
CA ALA A 41 -32.43 -12.36 3.80
C ALA A 41 -32.86 -13.31 4.93
N GLN A 42 -34.15 -13.67 5.00
CA GLN A 42 -34.64 -14.70 5.93
C GLN A 42 -33.93 -16.03 5.75
N LYS A 43 -33.66 -16.45 4.50
CA LYS A 43 -32.97 -17.73 4.26
C LYS A 43 -31.52 -17.71 4.76
N LEU A 44 -30.84 -16.55 4.73
CA LEU A 44 -29.53 -16.35 5.38
C LEU A 44 -29.66 -16.31 6.90
N GLN A 45 -30.63 -15.59 7.45
CA GLN A 45 -30.91 -15.55 8.89
C GLN A 45 -31.14 -16.96 9.46
N ASP A 46 -31.99 -17.77 8.80
CA ASP A 46 -32.22 -19.17 9.15
C ASP A 46 -30.91 -19.98 9.17
N ILE A 47 -29.99 -19.71 8.24
CA ILE A 47 -28.70 -20.42 8.14
C ILE A 47 -27.76 -19.96 9.26
N ALA A 48 -27.64 -18.65 9.49
CA ALA A 48 -26.82 -18.11 10.57
C ALA A 48 -27.33 -18.60 11.93
N THR A 49 -28.60 -18.40 12.25
CA THR A 49 -29.21 -18.79 13.54
C THR A 49 -29.11 -20.31 13.79
N ALA A 50 -29.25 -21.15 12.76
CA ALA A 50 -29.06 -22.60 12.90
C ALA A 50 -27.58 -23.03 13.13
N ASN A 51 -26.62 -22.12 13.01
CA ASN A 51 -25.18 -22.39 13.09
C ASN A 51 -24.44 -21.39 13.99
N GLY A 52 -25.05 -20.95 15.10
CA GLY A 52 -24.42 -20.07 16.10
C GLY A 52 -24.66 -18.57 15.89
N ASN A 53 -25.64 -18.20 15.05
CA ASN A 53 -26.00 -16.83 14.68
C ASN A 53 -24.88 -16.03 13.98
N THR A 54 -24.04 -16.72 13.19
CA THR A 54 -22.97 -16.12 12.37
C THR A 54 -22.78 -16.88 11.05
N ARG A 55 -22.19 -16.22 10.04
CA ARG A 55 -21.68 -16.83 8.80
C ARG A 55 -20.16 -16.74 8.67
N VAL A 56 -19.40 -16.62 9.77
CA VAL A 56 -17.94 -16.46 9.70
C VAL A 56 -17.22 -17.57 8.94
N PHE A 57 -16.22 -17.20 8.13
CA PHE A 57 -15.68 -18.04 7.06
C PHE A 57 -15.18 -19.41 7.53
N GLY A 58 -15.39 -20.42 6.67
CA GLY A 58 -15.10 -21.82 6.99
C GLY A 58 -15.93 -22.41 8.15
N GLY A 59 -16.72 -21.62 8.86
CA GLY A 59 -17.68 -22.07 9.88
C GLY A 59 -18.89 -22.78 9.27
N ALA A 60 -19.72 -23.37 10.13
CA ALA A 60 -20.88 -24.15 9.67
C ALA A 60 -21.94 -23.30 8.94
N GLY A 61 -22.22 -22.08 9.44
CA GLY A 61 -23.13 -21.12 8.80
C GLY A 61 -22.63 -20.62 7.45
N HIS A 62 -21.32 -20.39 7.32
CA HIS A 62 -20.69 -20.04 6.04
C HIS A 62 -20.80 -21.18 5.04
N ASN A 63 -20.37 -22.38 5.42
CA ASN A 63 -20.40 -23.56 4.55
C ASN A 63 -21.82 -23.87 4.09
N ALA A 64 -22.82 -23.73 4.95
CA ALA A 64 -24.24 -23.88 4.60
C ALA A 64 -24.73 -22.79 3.62
N THR A 65 -24.25 -21.55 3.76
CA THR A 65 -24.54 -20.43 2.85
C THR A 65 -23.92 -20.66 1.46
N VAL A 66 -22.64 -20.99 1.41
CA VAL A 66 -21.90 -21.42 0.21
C VAL A 66 -22.62 -22.57 -0.50
N ASP A 67 -23.04 -23.61 0.23
CA ASP A 67 -23.75 -24.75 -0.35
C ASP A 67 -25.16 -24.37 -0.85
N TRP A 68 -25.85 -23.47 -0.16
CA TRP A 68 -27.16 -22.95 -0.58
C TRP A 68 -27.06 -22.12 -1.87
N LEU A 69 -26.11 -21.19 -1.94
CA LEU A 69 -25.84 -20.38 -3.14
C LEU A 69 -25.49 -21.29 -4.33
N TYR A 70 -24.54 -22.22 -4.13
CA TYR A 70 -24.13 -23.19 -5.15
C TYR A 70 -25.30 -24.03 -5.67
N LYS A 71 -26.10 -24.63 -4.77
CA LYS A 71 -27.26 -25.47 -5.14
C LYS A 71 -28.33 -24.64 -5.85
N THR A 72 -28.64 -23.45 -5.35
CA THR A 72 -29.66 -22.55 -5.92
C THR A 72 -29.32 -22.13 -7.34
N LEU A 73 -28.07 -21.68 -7.59
CA LEU A 73 -27.64 -21.23 -8.92
C LEU A 73 -27.50 -22.41 -9.89
N LYS A 74 -26.98 -23.56 -9.43
CA LYS A 74 -26.84 -24.78 -10.25
C LYS A 74 -28.20 -25.34 -10.68
N ALA A 75 -29.21 -25.30 -9.79
CA ALA A 75 -30.57 -25.77 -10.07
C ALA A 75 -31.28 -25.00 -11.21
N THR A 76 -30.86 -23.76 -11.51
CA THR A 76 -31.41 -22.99 -12.65
C THR A 76 -31.09 -23.61 -14.01
N GLY A 77 -30.05 -24.43 -14.11
CA GLY A 77 -29.49 -24.92 -15.37
C GLY A 77 -28.83 -23.86 -16.26
N TYR A 78 -29.01 -22.57 -15.98
CA TYR A 78 -28.59 -21.43 -16.81
C TYR A 78 -27.11 -21.06 -16.64
N TYR A 79 -26.53 -21.38 -15.47
CA TYR A 79 -25.16 -21.06 -15.11
C TYR A 79 -24.22 -22.28 -15.15
N ASN A 80 -22.96 -22.04 -15.50
CA ASN A 80 -21.82 -22.87 -15.13
C ASN A 80 -21.39 -22.45 -13.72
N VAL A 81 -21.58 -23.32 -12.73
CA VAL A 81 -21.35 -22.99 -11.31
C VAL A 81 -20.22 -23.84 -10.74
N LYS A 82 -19.17 -23.18 -10.23
CA LYS A 82 -18.06 -23.81 -9.48
C LYS A 82 -18.05 -23.34 -8.02
N LYS A 83 -17.58 -24.21 -7.12
CA LYS A 83 -17.02 -23.78 -5.83
C LYS A 83 -15.50 -23.80 -5.98
N GLN A 84 -14.84 -22.70 -5.64
CA GLN A 84 -13.38 -22.61 -5.67
C GLN A 84 -12.87 -22.77 -4.23
N PRO A 85 -12.22 -23.89 -3.87
CA PRO A 85 -11.60 -24.05 -2.55
C PRO A 85 -10.35 -23.19 -2.43
N PHE A 86 -10.13 -22.65 -1.23
CA PHE A 86 -8.86 -22.10 -0.76
C PHE A 86 -8.77 -22.29 0.77
N THR A 87 -7.61 -22.04 1.35
CA THR A 87 -7.33 -22.36 2.76
C THR A 87 -6.59 -21.21 3.42
N GLU A 88 -7.22 -20.55 4.40
CA GLU A 88 -6.67 -19.36 5.06
C GLU A 88 -6.70 -19.49 6.57
N LEU A 89 -5.91 -18.64 7.23
CA LEU A 89 -5.79 -18.60 8.68
C LEU A 89 -6.98 -17.88 9.33
N TYR A 90 -7.78 -18.61 10.09
CA TYR A 90 -8.82 -18.05 10.94
C TYR A 90 -8.26 -17.67 12.31
N SER A 91 -8.71 -16.53 12.84
CA SER A 91 -8.55 -16.18 14.27
C SER A 91 -9.82 -15.53 14.81
N ALA A 92 -10.31 -16.01 15.95
CA ALA A 92 -11.36 -15.35 16.72
C ALA A 92 -11.35 -15.87 18.17
N GLY A 93 -12.07 -15.19 19.05
CA GLY A 93 -12.22 -15.61 20.44
C GLY A 93 -13.01 -14.63 21.28
N THR A 94 -13.11 -14.94 22.56
CA THR A 94 -13.77 -14.11 23.58
C THR A 94 -12.91 -14.06 24.84
N ALA A 95 -12.95 -12.93 25.54
CA ALA A 95 -12.34 -12.78 26.86
C ALA A 95 -13.42 -12.67 27.94
N SER A 96 -13.10 -13.15 29.14
CA SER A 96 -13.81 -12.87 30.38
C SER A 96 -12.77 -12.40 31.39
N LEU A 97 -12.91 -11.17 31.89
CA LEU A 97 -11.98 -10.54 32.82
C LEU A 97 -12.71 -10.11 34.08
N LYS A 98 -12.21 -10.53 35.24
CA LYS A 98 -12.61 -10.04 36.55
C LYS A 98 -11.42 -9.43 37.28
N VAL A 99 -11.66 -8.35 38.02
CA VAL A 99 -10.65 -7.68 38.84
C VAL A 99 -11.22 -7.42 40.24
N ASP A 100 -10.68 -8.10 41.25
CA ASP A 100 -11.24 -8.23 42.61
C ASP A 100 -12.68 -8.77 42.66
N GLY A 101 -13.08 -9.50 41.60
CA GLY A 101 -14.43 -10.04 41.41
C GLY A 101 -15.35 -9.17 40.53
N ASP A 102 -15.05 -7.87 40.39
CA ASP A 102 -15.75 -6.94 39.49
C ASP A 102 -15.56 -7.38 38.02
N ASP A 103 -16.62 -7.48 37.22
CA ASP A 103 -16.52 -7.77 35.77
C ASP A 103 -16.01 -6.53 35.00
N ILE A 104 -14.95 -6.70 34.20
CA ILE A 104 -14.35 -5.64 33.38
C ILE A 104 -14.51 -5.98 31.89
N THR A 105 -14.85 -4.98 31.07
CA THR A 105 -14.94 -5.16 29.61
C THR A 105 -13.54 -5.36 29.03
N ALA A 106 -13.34 -6.45 28.29
CA ALA A 106 -12.06 -6.79 27.69
C ALA A 106 -12.24 -7.34 26.27
N ALA A 107 -11.53 -6.75 25.30
CA ALA A 107 -11.46 -7.23 23.94
C ALA A 107 -10.23 -8.12 23.73
N ILE A 108 -10.35 -9.18 22.94
CA ILE A 108 -9.18 -9.99 22.54
C ILE A 108 -8.30 -9.22 21.54
N MET A 109 -6.98 -9.47 21.59
CA MET A 109 -6.10 -9.13 20.47
C MET A 109 -6.18 -10.24 19.43
N THR A 110 -6.32 -9.91 18.14
CA THR A 110 -6.26 -10.88 17.04
C THR A 110 -4.96 -11.69 17.11
N TYR A 111 -5.07 -13.02 16.94
CA TYR A 111 -4.01 -14.00 17.16
C TYR A 111 -3.54 -14.20 18.62
N THR A 112 -4.24 -13.69 19.65
CA THR A 112 -3.99 -14.11 21.04
C THR A 112 -4.10 -15.63 21.17
N PRO A 113 -3.18 -16.31 21.89
CA PRO A 113 -3.41 -17.69 22.28
C PRO A 113 -4.54 -17.77 23.31
N ALA A 114 -5.21 -18.93 23.37
CA ALA A 114 -6.13 -19.24 24.45
C ALA A 114 -5.38 -19.50 25.76
N GLY A 115 -6.02 -19.23 26.90
CA GLY A 115 -5.48 -19.52 28.21
C GLY A 115 -6.34 -19.01 29.36
N GLU A 116 -6.02 -19.47 30.56
CA GLU A 116 -6.64 -19.07 31.81
C GLU A 116 -5.53 -18.65 32.78
N ALA A 117 -5.70 -17.51 33.44
CA ALA A 117 -4.79 -16.97 34.44
C ALA A 117 -5.59 -16.43 35.63
N SER A 118 -5.20 -16.80 36.84
CA SER A 118 -5.86 -16.40 38.09
C SER A 118 -4.79 -16.13 39.14
N GLY A 119 -4.78 -14.93 39.74
CA GLY A 119 -3.77 -14.52 40.71
C GLY A 119 -3.59 -13.01 40.84
N PRO A 120 -2.51 -12.58 41.53
CA PRO A 120 -2.15 -11.16 41.66
C PRO A 120 -1.91 -10.45 40.32
N LEU A 121 -2.24 -9.16 40.29
CA LEU A 121 -1.92 -8.25 39.20
C LEU A 121 -0.60 -7.52 39.45
N VAL A 122 0.33 -7.70 38.54
CA VAL A 122 1.60 -6.97 38.47
C VAL A 122 1.47 -5.82 37.47
N VAL A 123 2.14 -4.70 37.72
CA VAL A 123 2.20 -3.58 36.77
C VAL A 123 3.57 -3.59 36.10
N ALA A 124 3.61 -3.60 34.77
CA ALA A 124 4.86 -3.44 34.03
C ALA A 124 5.39 -1.99 34.15
N GLU A 125 6.71 -1.85 34.19
CA GLU A 125 7.37 -0.55 34.09
C GLU A 125 7.25 0.03 32.67
N ASN A 126 7.41 1.35 32.56
CA ASN A 126 7.41 2.10 31.30
C ASN A 126 6.22 1.78 30.39
N LEU A 127 6.43 0.97 29.35
CA LEU A 127 5.44 0.60 28.34
C LEU A 127 5.43 -0.92 28.04
N GLY A 128 6.16 -1.76 28.78
CA GLY A 128 6.29 -3.19 28.45
C GLY A 128 6.95 -3.46 27.09
N CYS A 129 7.78 -2.52 26.60
CA CYS A 129 8.43 -2.58 25.29
C CYS A 129 9.76 -3.33 25.34
N GLU A 130 10.47 -3.25 26.46
CA GLU A 130 11.67 -4.06 26.72
C GLU A 130 11.35 -5.24 27.63
N ALA A 131 12.16 -6.29 27.57
CA ALA A 131 12.02 -7.43 28.47
C ALA A 131 12.28 -7.05 29.95
N SER A 132 13.05 -5.98 30.19
CA SER A 132 13.30 -5.42 31.53
C SER A 132 12.13 -4.63 32.12
N ASP A 133 11.13 -4.27 31.31
CA ASP A 133 9.91 -3.59 31.79
C ASP A 133 9.01 -4.54 32.61
N PHE A 134 9.27 -5.85 32.55
CA PHE A 134 8.52 -6.87 33.29
C PHE A 134 9.32 -7.26 34.55
N PRO A 135 8.87 -6.85 35.76
CA PRO A 135 9.58 -7.16 37.00
C PRO A 135 9.48 -8.66 37.33
N ALA A 136 10.34 -9.16 38.22
CA ALA A 136 10.47 -10.60 38.51
C ALA A 136 9.16 -11.22 39.04
N GLU A 137 8.34 -10.42 39.72
CA GLU A 137 7.00 -10.74 40.19
C GLU A 137 6.03 -11.14 39.06
N SER A 138 6.36 -10.87 37.79
CA SER A 138 5.56 -11.29 36.61
C SER A 138 5.46 -12.81 36.47
N GLU A 139 6.41 -13.60 36.99
CA GLU A 139 6.42 -15.05 36.78
C GLU A 139 5.19 -15.72 37.41
N GLY A 140 4.33 -16.30 36.57
CA GLY A 140 3.08 -16.96 36.96
C GLY A 140 1.88 -16.02 37.16
N ASN A 141 2.06 -14.70 37.09
CA ASN A 141 1.02 -13.70 37.41
C ASN A 141 0.44 -13.03 36.15
N VAL A 142 -0.59 -12.19 36.33
CA VAL A 142 -1.15 -11.35 35.26
C VAL A 142 -0.47 -9.99 35.27
N VAL A 143 -0.11 -9.45 34.10
CA VAL A 143 0.62 -8.16 34.00
C VAL A 143 -0.20 -7.09 33.29
N LEU A 144 -0.41 -5.95 33.94
CA LEU A 144 -1.02 -4.74 33.38
C LEU A 144 0.05 -3.87 32.68
N VAL A 145 -0.21 -3.50 31.43
CA VAL A 145 0.74 -2.76 30.55
C VAL A 145 0.02 -1.58 29.88
N LEU A 146 0.66 -0.42 29.78
CA LEU A 146 0.13 0.73 29.06
C LEU A 146 0.27 0.57 27.53
N ARG A 147 -0.76 0.93 26.76
CA ARG A 147 -0.66 1.11 25.29
C ARG A 147 0.35 2.24 24.98
N GLY A 148 1.24 1.99 24.03
CA GLY A 148 2.29 2.94 23.66
C GLY A 148 2.93 2.58 22.32
N GLU A 149 4.18 2.99 22.14
CA GLU A 149 4.86 3.01 20.84
C GLU A 149 5.20 1.62 20.27
N CYS A 150 5.44 0.62 21.11
CA CYS A 150 5.74 -0.74 20.67
C CYS A 150 4.49 -1.61 20.39
N PRO A 151 4.55 -2.55 19.42
CA PRO A 151 3.42 -3.42 19.08
C PRO A 151 2.93 -4.31 20.24
N PHE A 152 1.63 -4.66 20.22
CA PHE A 152 1.02 -5.58 21.20
C PHE A 152 1.70 -6.96 21.21
N ALA A 153 2.18 -7.42 20.05
CA ALA A 153 2.99 -8.63 19.91
C ALA A 153 4.26 -8.59 20.79
N GLN A 154 4.95 -7.45 20.84
CA GLN A 154 6.15 -7.28 21.66
C GLN A 154 5.80 -7.33 23.16
N LYS A 155 4.74 -6.62 23.58
CA LYS A 155 4.24 -6.64 24.97
C LYS A 155 3.87 -8.06 25.41
N SER A 156 3.16 -8.82 24.57
CA SER A 156 2.80 -10.22 24.85
C SER A 156 4.02 -11.13 24.93
N SER A 157 4.99 -11.00 24.02
CA SER A 157 6.17 -11.87 23.97
C SER A 157 7.19 -11.53 25.07
N ASN A 158 7.33 -10.25 25.45
CA ASN A 158 8.09 -9.83 26.62
C ASN A 158 7.49 -10.41 27.90
N GLY A 159 6.17 -10.24 28.11
CA GLY A 159 5.46 -10.84 29.24
C GLY A 159 5.62 -12.36 29.27
N LYS A 160 5.50 -13.03 28.11
CA LYS A 160 5.72 -14.48 28.01
C LYS A 160 7.13 -14.90 28.38
N THR A 161 8.13 -14.11 28.00
CA THR A 161 9.55 -14.31 28.32
C THR A 161 9.83 -14.10 29.81
N ALA A 162 9.13 -13.15 30.45
CA ALA A 162 9.14 -12.92 31.90
C ALA A 162 8.25 -13.90 32.70
N GLY A 163 7.69 -14.93 32.05
CA GLY A 163 6.89 -15.97 32.71
C GLY A 163 5.44 -15.59 33.02
N ALA A 164 4.94 -14.45 32.53
CA ALA A 164 3.56 -14.01 32.77
C ALA A 164 2.53 -15.04 32.29
N ALA A 165 1.51 -15.28 33.13
CA ALA A 165 0.40 -16.16 32.81
C ALA A 165 -0.54 -15.51 31.77
N ALA A 166 -0.73 -14.19 31.84
CA ALA A 166 -1.45 -13.38 30.85
C ALA A 166 -1.03 -11.90 30.92
N VAL A 167 -1.39 -11.13 29.89
CA VAL A 167 -1.11 -9.68 29.78
C VAL A 167 -2.41 -8.92 29.52
N ILE A 168 -2.62 -7.81 30.24
CA ILE A 168 -3.72 -6.88 30.02
C ILE A 168 -3.12 -5.56 29.54
N VAL A 169 -3.53 -5.09 28.36
CA VAL A 169 -3.12 -3.77 27.85
C VAL A 169 -4.25 -2.78 28.09
N TYR A 170 -3.99 -1.65 28.73
CA TYR A 170 -4.99 -0.58 28.87
C TYR A 170 -4.73 0.58 27.92
N ASN A 171 -5.82 1.24 27.49
CA ASN A 171 -5.76 2.23 26.42
C ASN A 171 -5.08 3.54 26.86
N ASN A 172 -4.38 4.19 25.91
CA ASN A 172 -3.75 5.49 26.12
C ASN A 172 -4.59 6.67 25.63
N VAL A 173 -5.76 6.38 25.04
CA VAL A 173 -6.83 7.32 24.70
C VAL A 173 -8.18 6.75 25.20
N PRO A 174 -9.23 7.57 25.39
CA PRO A 174 -10.54 7.10 25.86
C PRO A 174 -11.16 5.98 25.03
N GLY A 175 -11.90 5.09 25.70
CA GLY A 175 -12.67 4.01 25.06
C GLY A 175 -11.92 2.70 24.85
N GLU A 176 -12.62 1.72 24.27
CA GLU A 176 -12.18 0.32 24.15
C GLU A 176 -10.89 0.11 23.35
N LEU A 177 -10.17 -0.96 23.68
CA LEU A 177 -8.93 -1.34 23.01
C LEU A 177 -9.00 -2.75 22.40
N ALA A 178 -9.26 -2.82 21.10
CA ALA A 178 -8.96 -3.99 20.28
C ALA A 178 -7.64 -3.78 19.50
N GLY A 179 -7.03 -4.86 19.03
CA GLY A 179 -5.75 -4.81 18.29
C GLY A 179 -5.34 -6.17 17.75
N THR A 180 -4.11 -6.31 17.27
CA THR A 180 -3.57 -7.54 16.67
C THR A 180 -2.15 -7.82 17.14
N LEU A 181 -1.77 -9.10 17.20
CA LEU A 181 -0.38 -9.54 17.38
C LEU A 181 0.37 -9.71 16.04
N GLY A 182 -0.25 -9.33 14.92
CA GLY A 182 0.32 -9.36 13.57
C GLY A 182 0.29 -10.75 12.94
N GLU A 183 0.87 -11.74 13.60
CA GLU A 183 0.90 -13.15 13.18
C GLU A 183 0.53 -14.09 14.35
N PRO A 184 0.12 -15.35 14.08
CA PRO A 184 -0.14 -16.36 15.12
C PRO A 184 1.12 -17.09 15.64
N PHE A 185 2.29 -16.86 15.05
CA PHE A 185 3.44 -17.77 15.20
C PHE A 185 4.43 -17.38 16.32
N GLY A 186 4.15 -16.31 17.08
CA GLY A 186 4.99 -15.87 18.20
C GLY A 186 4.77 -16.70 19.47
N GLU A 187 5.80 -16.76 20.32
CA GLU A 187 5.65 -17.27 21.69
C GLU A 187 5.05 -16.16 22.56
N PHE A 188 3.71 -16.20 22.65
CA PHE A 188 2.85 -15.19 23.27
C PHE A 188 2.26 -15.66 24.61
N ALA A 189 1.93 -14.69 25.46
CA ALA A 189 0.98 -14.86 26.56
C ALA A 189 -0.44 -14.51 26.07
N PRO A 190 -1.50 -15.13 26.63
CA PRO A 190 -2.87 -14.67 26.43
C PRO A 190 -2.97 -13.18 26.73
N ILE A 191 -3.53 -12.41 25.80
CA ILE A 191 -3.47 -10.95 25.85
C ILE A 191 -4.78 -10.29 25.38
N VAL A 192 -5.24 -9.35 26.20
CA VAL A 192 -6.49 -8.60 26.01
C VAL A 192 -6.24 -7.10 26.11
N GLY A 193 -7.10 -6.31 25.50
CA GLY A 193 -7.17 -4.87 25.68
C GLY A 193 -8.38 -4.47 26.52
N ILE A 194 -8.22 -3.42 27.33
CA ILE A 194 -9.29 -2.78 28.12
C ILE A 194 -9.28 -1.26 27.90
N SER A 195 -10.35 -0.59 28.31
CA SER A 195 -10.49 0.88 28.22
C SER A 195 -9.37 1.63 28.95
N GLN A 196 -9.22 2.93 28.64
CA GLN A 196 -8.30 3.80 29.39
C GLN A 196 -8.79 3.99 30.83
N GLU A 197 -10.11 4.12 30.97
CA GLU A 197 -10.83 4.41 32.19
C GLU A 197 -10.68 3.28 33.22
N ASP A 198 -10.93 2.03 32.80
CA ASP A 198 -10.76 0.84 33.65
C ASP A 198 -9.28 0.63 34.01
N GLY A 199 -8.37 0.78 33.03
CA GLY A 199 -6.93 0.65 33.28
C GLY A 199 -6.39 1.65 34.31
N GLN A 200 -6.84 2.91 34.26
CA GLN A 200 -6.48 3.91 35.26
C GLN A 200 -7.10 3.61 36.64
N ALA A 201 -8.33 3.11 36.69
CA ALA A 201 -8.97 2.70 37.95
C ALA A 201 -8.25 1.50 38.60
N ILE A 202 -7.88 0.49 37.81
CA ILE A 202 -7.11 -0.68 38.26
C ILE A 202 -5.71 -0.27 38.73
N LEU A 203 -5.03 0.62 37.98
CA LEU A 203 -3.74 1.19 38.36
C LEU A 203 -3.80 2.11 39.60
N ALA A 204 -4.99 2.57 39.99
CA ALA A 204 -5.21 3.22 41.28
C ALA A 204 -5.40 2.19 42.40
N LYS A 205 -6.14 1.09 42.16
CA LYS A 205 -6.29 -0.02 43.12
C LYS A 205 -4.93 -0.63 43.50
N THR A 206 -4.04 -0.91 42.54
CA THR A 206 -2.70 -1.52 42.80
C THR A 206 -1.75 -0.66 43.65
N LYS A 207 -2.03 0.65 43.77
CA LYS A 207 -1.28 1.56 44.65
C LYS A 207 -1.81 1.58 46.09
N ALA A 208 -2.99 1.01 46.33
CA ALA A 208 -3.63 0.92 47.64
C ALA A 208 -3.48 -0.46 48.29
N GLY A 209 -3.25 -1.52 47.49
CA GLY A 209 -3.03 -2.88 47.97
C GLY A 209 -2.81 -3.88 46.83
N GLU A 210 -2.75 -5.16 47.19
CA GLU A 210 -2.79 -6.26 46.21
C GLU A 210 -4.13 -6.27 45.47
N VAL A 211 -4.09 -6.47 44.16
CA VAL A 211 -5.26 -6.59 43.28
C VAL A 211 -5.25 -7.99 42.68
N THR A 212 -6.41 -8.64 42.67
CA THR A 212 -6.57 -10.00 42.14
C THR A 212 -7.28 -9.99 40.79
N VAL A 213 -6.90 -10.89 39.90
CA VAL A 213 -7.45 -10.99 38.54
C VAL A 213 -7.79 -12.43 38.20
N ASP A 214 -8.97 -12.65 37.63
CA ASP A 214 -9.32 -13.85 36.88
C ASP A 214 -9.50 -13.47 35.40
N LEU A 215 -8.63 -13.97 34.53
CA LEU A 215 -8.69 -13.76 33.08
C LEU A 215 -8.78 -15.10 32.36
N LYS A 216 -9.86 -15.28 31.60
CA LYS A 216 -10.04 -16.39 30.66
C LYS A 216 -10.11 -15.86 29.24
N VAL A 217 -9.30 -16.43 28.36
CA VAL A 217 -9.27 -16.14 26.92
C VAL A 217 -9.56 -17.43 26.17
N ASP A 218 -10.78 -17.54 25.61
CA ASP A 218 -11.17 -18.63 24.71
C ASP A 218 -10.89 -18.18 23.28
N ALA A 219 -9.74 -18.56 22.72
CA ALA A 219 -9.32 -18.19 21.37
C ALA A 219 -9.07 -19.41 20.46
N THR A 220 -9.48 -19.28 19.20
CA THR A 220 -9.23 -20.26 18.14
C THR A 220 -8.31 -19.63 17.10
N VAL A 221 -7.26 -20.35 16.73
CA VAL A 221 -6.32 -19.98 15.66
C VAL A 221 -6.06 -21.24 14.83
N GLU A 222 -6.59 -21.30 13.61
CA GLU A 222 -6.58 -22.53 12.79
C GLU A 222 -6.64 -22.24 11.28
N ASN A 223 -6.10 -23.13 10.45
CA ASN A 223 -6.27 -23.03 9.00
C ASN A 223 -7.63 -23.61 8.60
N ARG A 224 -8.51 -22.78 8.03
CA ARG A 224 -9.84 -23.19 7.54
C ARG A 224 -9.86 -23.30 6.02
N VAL A 225 -10.40 -24.41 5.53
CA VAL A 225 -10.79 -24.53 4.13
C VAL A 225 -12.13 -23.79 3.94
N THR A 226 -12.18 -22.89 2.98
CA THR A 226 -13.39 -22.16 2.59
C THR A 226 -13.56 -22.11 1.08
N PHE A 227 -14.66 -21.55 0.58
CA PHE A 227 -14.97 -21.55 -0.85
C PHE A 227 -15.64 -20.25 -1.34
N ASN A 228 -15.15 -19.73 -2.47
CA ASN A 228 -15.94 -18.82 -3.30
C ASN A 228 -16.98 -19.62 -4.10
N VAL A 229 -18.18 -19.08 -4.31
CA VAL A 229 -19.13 -19.60 -5.31
C VAL A 229 -19.07 -18.70 -6.54
N ILE A 230 -18.86 -19.28 -7.72
CA ILE A 230 -18.74 -18.53 -8.98
C ILE A 230 -19.68 -19.13 -10.02
N ALA A 231 -20.60 -18.32 -10.55
CA ALA A 231 -21.68 -18.72 -11.45
C ALA A 231 -21.70 -17.86 -12.72
N GLU A 232 -21.29 -18.43 -13.86
CA GLU A 232 -21.23 -17.74 -15.16
C GLU A 232 -22.34 -18.19 -16.12
N THR A 233 -22.97 -17.27 -16.84
CA THR A 233 -24.02 -17.59 -17.81
C THR A 233 -23.50 -18.51 -18.93
N LYS A 234 -24.26 -19.55 -19.30
CA LYS A 234 -23.93 -20.45 -20.42
C LYS A 234 -24.17 -19.85 -21.82
N GLU A 235 -24.83 -18.70 -21.87
CA GLU A 235 -24.96 -17.88 -23.07
C GLU A 235 -24.14 -16.59 -22.89
N GLY A 236 -23.70 -16.01 -24.01
CA GLY A 236 -22.98 -14.75 -24.06
C GLY A 236 -21.57 -14.90 -24.65
N ASP A 237 -20.94 -13.76 -24.88
CA ASP A 237 -19.51 -13.64 -25.17
C ASP A 237 -18.72 -13.86 -23.88
N HIS A 238 -17.97 -14.96 -23.82
CA HIS A 238 -17.12 -15.33 -22.67
C HIS A 238 -15.75 -14.66 -22.67
N ASP A 239 -15.36 -13.99 -23.77
CA ASP A 239 -14.16 -13.14 -23.84
C ASP A 239 -14.49 -11.67 -23.50
N ASN A 240 -15.77 -11.36 -23.24
CA ASN A 240 -16.24 -10.06 -22.80
C ASN A 240 -17.26 -10.17 -21.64
N VAL A 241 -16.77 -10.50 -20.44
CA VAL A 241 -17.58 -10.88 -19.26
C VAL A 241 -17.84 -9.71 -18.31
N LEU A 242 -19.07 -9.54 -17.82
CA LEU A 242 -19.35 -8.73 -16.62
C LEU A 242 -19.14 -9.60 -15.38
N VAL A 243 -18.31 -9.16 -14.42
CA VAL A 243 -18.25 -9.78 -13.09
C VAL A 243 -19.08 -8.94 -12.12
N VAL A 244 -19.81 -9.60 -11.23
CA VAL A 244 -20.68 -9.00 -10.20
C VAL A 244 -20.43 -9.74 -8.90
N GLY A 245 -20.16 -9.04 -7.79
CA GLY A 245 -19.79 -9.67 -6.53
C GLY A 245 -20.27 -8.96 -5.26
N GLY A 246 -20.02 -9.66 -4.15
CA GLY A 246 -20.37 -9.37 -2.75
C GLY A 246 -19.92 -10.58 -1.91
N HIS A 247 -19.70 -10.43 -0.60
CA HIS A 247 -19.10 -11.48 0.24
C HIS A 247 -20.13 -12.32 1.02
N SER A 248 -19.84 -13.60 1.21
CA SER A 248 -20.82 -14.59 1.69
C SER A 248 -20.68 -14.97 3.16
N ASP A 249 -19.57 -14.61 3.79
CA ASP A 249 -19.33 -14.71 5.23
C ASP A 249 -19.89 -13.50 6.00
N SER A 250 -19.46 -13.35 7.25
CA SER A 250 -19.74 -12.24 8.17
C SER A 250 -18.75 -12.30 9.33
N VAL A 251 -18.66 -11.27 10.17
CA VAL A 251 -17.95 -11.35 11.45
C VAL A 251 -18.50 -12.49 12.32
N ALA A 252 -17.67 -12.98 13.25
CA ALA A 252 -18.07 -13.94 14.27
C ALA A 252 -19.13 -13.39 15.25
N ALA A 253 -19.25 -12.06 15.38
CA ALA A 253 -20.10 -11.40 16.38
C ALA A 253 -21.59 -11.36 16.04
N GLY A 254 -21.99 -11.60 14.78
CA GLY A 254 -23.37 -11.45 14.34
C GLY A 254 -23.71 -12.17 13.03
N PRO A 255 -24.99 -12.14 12.62
CA PRO A 255 -25.46 -12.95 11.49
C PRO A 255 -25.20 -12.30 10.12
N GLY A 256 -24.83 -11.01 10.07
CA GLY A 256 -24.36 -10.31 8.87
C GLY A 256 -25.43 -10.09 7.80
N ILE A 257 -26.67 -9.78 8.17
CA ILE A 257 -27.79 -9.79 7.24
C ILE A 257 -27.85 -8.56 6.32
N ASN A 258 -27.35 -7.39 6.74
CA ASN A 258 -26.94 -6.33 5.81
C ASN A 258 -25.56 -6.65 5.21
N ASP A 259 -24.67 -7.22 6.04
CA ASP A 259 -23.21 -7.18 5.92
C ASP A 259 -22.56 -8.57 5.65
N ASP A 260 -22.26 -8.96 4.41
CA ASP A 260 -22.92 -8.54 3.16
C ASP A 260 -24.13 -9.44 2.81
N GLY A 261 -24.96 -9.77 3.81
CA GLY A 261 -26.19 -10.50 3.57
C GLY A 261 -27.14 -9.78 2.60
N SER A 262 -27.00 -8.46 2.42
CA SER A 262 -27.81 -7.68 1.49
C SER A 262 -27.28 -7.77 0.05
N GLY A 263 -25.98 -7.59 -0.19
CA GLY A 263 -25.36 -7.65 -1.51
C GLY A 263 -25.45 -9.05 -2.11
N ILE A 264 -25.07 -10.10 -1.38
CA ILE A 264 -25.20 -11.47 -1.90
C ILE A 264 -26.65 -11.86 -2.20
N ILE A 265 -27.63 -11.35 -1.46
CA ILE A 265 -29.05 -11.56 -1.81
C ILE A 265 -29.46 -10.72 -3.02
N GLY A 266 -29.05 -9.45 -3.10
CA GLY A 266 -29.31 -8.58 -4.24
C GLY A 266 -28.83 -9.21 -5.55
N ILE A 267 -27.55 -9.59 -5.62
CA ILE A 267 -26.95 -10.20 -6.81
C ILE A 267 -27.54 -11.59 -7.09
N LEU A 268 -27.87 -12.39 -6.07
CA LEU A 268 -28.56 -13.68 -6.25
C LEU A 268 -29.95 -13.51 -6.89
N LYS A 269 -30.75 -12.52 -6.46
CA LYS A 269 -32.07 -12.27 -7.06
C LYS A 269 -31.97 -11.73 -8.48
N VAL A 270 -30.96 -10.91 -8.79
CA VAL A 270 -30.67 -10.51 -10.17
C VAL A 270 -30.23 -11.71 -11.01
N ALA A 271 -29.39 -12.60 -10.49
CA ALA A 271 -29.00 -13.84 -11.17
C ALA A 271 -30.20 -14.78 -11.42
N GLN A 272 -31.12 -14.91 -10.46
CA GLN A 272 -32.36 -15.68 -10.63
C GLN A 272 -33.29 -15.04 -11.68
N ALA A 273 -33.47 -13.72 -11.66
CA ALA A 273 -34.28 -12.99 -12.62
C ALA A 273 -33.71 -13.05 -14.06
N LEU A 274 -32.37 -12.99 -14.20
CA LEU A 274 -31.69 -13.02 -15.50
C LEU A 274 -31.97 -14.31 -16.28
N THR A 275 -32.28 -15.42 -15.60
CA THR A 275 -32.63 -16.71 -16.23
C THR A 275 -33.83 -16.63 -17.19
N LYS A 276 -34.69 -15.60 -17.07
CA LYS A 276 -35.84 -15.36 -17.97
C LYS A 276 -35.41 -14.86 -19.36
N TYR A 277 -34.17 -14.43 -19.53
CA TYR A 277 -33.65 -13.72 -20.70
C TYR A 277 -32.51 -14.48 -21.42
N ARG A 278 -32.09 -13.94 -22.55
CA ARG A 278 -30.77 -14.21 -23.17
C ARG A 278 -29.87 -13.00 -22.99
N VAL A 279 -28.57 -13.25 -22.99
CA VAL A 279 -27.52 -12.23 -22.93
C VAL A 279 -26.70 -12.23 -24.22
N LYS A 280 -25.99 -11.14 -24.49
CA LYS A 280 -24.98 -11.03 -25.56
C LYS A 280 -23.57 -11.19 -25.02
N ASN A 281 -23.34 -10.69 -23.81
CA ASN A 281 -22.06 -10.72 -23.10
C ASN A 281 -22.27 -11.61 -21.87
N ALA A 282 -21.30 -12.45 -21.51
CA ALA A 282 -21.46 -13.34 -20.36
C ALA A 282 -21.52 -12.53 -19.04
N VAL A 283 -22.24 -13.06 -18.05
CA VAL A 283 -22.30 -12.49 -16.69
C VAL A 283 -21.84 -13.55 -15.70
N ARG A 284 -20.87 -13.19 -14.85
CA ARG A 284 -20.23 -14.03 -13.85
C ARG A 284 -20.52 -13.46 -12.46
N PHE A 285 -21.44 -14.09 -11.74
CA PHE A 285 -21.71 -13.77 -10.35
C PHE A 285 -20.68 -14.46 -9.46
N GLY A 286 -19.92 -13.69 -8.70
CA GLY A 286 -19.05 -14.15 -7.62
C GLY A 286 -19.74 -13.96 -6.27
N PHE A 287 -19.47 -14.89 -5.37
CA PHE A 287 -19.82 -14.81 -3.95
C PHE A 287 -18.53 -15.15 -3.23
N TRP A 288 -17.89 -14.12 -2.68
CA TRP A 288 -16.55 -14.20 -2.12
C TRP A 288 -16.61 -14.69 -0.67
N SER A 289 -15.46 -14.98 -0.07
CA SER A 289 -15.35 -15.54 1.28
C SER A 289 -14.11 -14.98 1.97
N ALA A 290 -14.15 -14.84 3.29
CA ALA A 290 -13.03 -14.29 4.07
C ALA A 290 -12.65 -12.87 3.60
N GLU A 291 -13.67 -12.08 3.24
CA GLU A 291 -13.54 -10.64 2.99
C GLU A 291 -13.14 -9.94 4.31
N GLU A 292 -13.90 -10.25 5.36
CA GLU A 292 -13.78 -9.88 6.78
C GLU A 292 -12.39 -10.13 7.41
N PHE A 293 -11.50 -10.80 6.69
CA PHE A 293 -10.15 -11.18 7.09
C PHE A 293 -9.08 -10.70 6.10
N GLY A 294 -9.41 -9.75 5.20
CA GLY A 294 -8.50 -9.15 4.23
C GLY A 294 -8.78 -9.52 2.77
N LEU A 295 -10.05 -9.49 2.33
CA LEU A 295 -10.46 -9.69 0.93
C LEU A 295 -10.03 -11.03 0.32
N LEU A 296 -9.77 -12.04 1.16
CA LEU A 296 -8.97 -13.21 0.78
C LEU A 296 -9.64 -14.03 -0.34
N GLY A 297 -10.97 -13.99 -0.43
CA GLY A 297 -11.76 -14.64 -1.48
C GLY A 297 -11.59 -14.03 -2.86
N SER A 298 -11.72 -12.71 -3.02
CA SER A 298 -11.49 -12.05 -4.31
C SER A 298 -10.02 -12.14 -4.73
N TYR A 299 -9.07 -12.02 -3.79
CA TYR A 299 -7.65 -12.29 -4.07
C TYR A 299 -7.39 -13.73 -4.50
N ALA A 300 -7.93 -14.74 -3.79
CA ALA A 300 -7.81 -16.14 -4.20
C ALA A 300 -8.44 -16.39 -5.57
N TYR A 301 -9.55 -15.71 -5.90
CA TYR A 301 -10.15 -15.76 -7.23
C TYR A 301 -9.22 -15.18 -8.30
N MET A 302 -8.75 -13.94 -8.12
CA MET A 302 -7.90 -13.25 -9.08
C MET A 302 -6.58 -13.98 -9.29
N LYS A 303 -5.91 -14.40 -8.21
CA LYS A 303 -4.71 -15.25 -8.23
C LYS A 303 -4.91 -16.57 -9.00
N SER A 304 -6.12 -17.13 -9.00
CA SER A 304 -6.44 -18.36 -9.76
C SER A 304 -6.59 -18.17 -11.27
N ILE A 305 -6.76 -16.92 -11.74
CA ILE A 305 -6.85 -16.59 -13.18
C ILE A 305 -5.65 -15.78 -13.69
N ASN A 306 -4.92 -15.07 -12.82
CA ASN A 306 -3.74 -14.28 -13.18
C ASN A 306 -2.55 -15.14 -13.67
N GLY A 307 -2.57 -16.45 -13.42
CA GLY A 307 -1.68 -17.42 -14.07
C GLY A 307 -1.89 -17.58 -15.59
N SER A 308 -2.83 -16.82 -16.17
CA SER A 308 -3.02 -16.67 -17.62
C SER A 308 -3.52 -15.25 -17.93
N ASP A 309 -2.63 -14.38 -18.40
CA ASP A 309 -2.88 -13.09 -19.05
C ASP A 309 -4.21 -13.04 -19.84
N ALA A 310 -4.47 -14.10 -20.61
CA ALA A 310 -5.64 -14.23 -21.48
C ALA A 310 -6.98 -14.39 -20.74
N GLU A 311 -7.02 -14.79 -19.47
CA GLU A 311 -8.27 -14.94 -18.70
C GLU A 311 -8.66 -13.67 -17.93
N VAL A 312 -7.69 -12.95 -17.37
CA VAL A 312 -7.90 -11.63 -16.74
C VAL A 312 -8.42 -10.62 -17.77
N ALA A 313 -7.89 -10.67 -19.00
CA ALA A 313 -8.32 -9.84 -20.12
C ALA A 313 -9.83 -9.93 -20.45
N LYS A 314 -10.50 -11.04 -20.11
CA LYS A 314 -11.92 -11.28 -20.45
C LYS A 314 -12.90 -10.53 -19.55
N ILE A 315 -12.50 -10.20 -18.31
CA ILE A 315 -13.37 -9.50 -17.35
C ILE A 315 -13.49 -8.04 -17.75
N ARG A 316 -14.58 -7.62 -18.39
CA ARG A 316 -14.72 -6.27 -18.95
C ARG A 316 -14.91 -5.18 -17.90
N ALA A 317 -15.57 -5.52 -16.80
CA ALA A 317 -15.75 -4.68 -15.62
C ALA A 317 -16.11 -5.57 -14.42
N TYR A 318 -15.84 -5.07 -13.22
CA TYR A 318 -16.34 -5.62 -11.95
C TYR A 318 -17.40 -4.68 -11.36
N LEU A 319 -18.44 -5.26 -10.74
CA LEU A 319 -19.43 -4.50 -9.98
C LEU A 319 -19.53 -5.07 -8.56
N ASN A 320 -19.15 -4.27 -7.57
CA ASN A 320 -19.20 -4.62 -6.16
C ASN A 320 -20.51 -4.16 -5.53
N PHE A 321 -21.15 -5.04 -4.78
CA PHE A 321 -22.34 -4.71 -4.01
C PHE A 321 -22.15 -5.27 -2.61
N ASP A 322 -21.97 -4.34 -1.70
CA ASP A 322 -21.58 -4.56 -0.31
C ASP A 322 -22.40 -3.57 0.53
N MET A 323 -22.99 -4.02 1.64
CA MET A 323 -23.93 -3.30 2.50
C MET A 323 -24.88 -2.40 1.68
N ILE A 324 -25.82 -2.99 0.95
CA ILE A 324 -26.76 -2.28 0.06
C ILE A 324 -28.13 -1.97 0.71
N ALA A 325 -28.28 -2.17 2.01
CA ALA A 325 -29.56 -2.08 2.72
C ALA A 325 -29.49 -1.50 4.16
N SER A 326 -28.47 -0.72 4.51
CA SER A 326 -28.25 -0.20 5.87
C SER A 326 -29.48 0.55 6.45
N PRO A 327 -29.78 0.41 7.76
CA PRO A 327 -31.02 0.92 8.36
C PRO A 327 -31.21 2.42 8.13
N ASN A 328 -30.14 3.19 8.33
CA ASN A 328 -30.07 4.64 8.21
C ASN A 328 -29.30 5.04 6.93
N TYR A 329 -29.54 4.33 5.82
CA TYR A 329 -28.81 4.46 4.55
C TYR A 329 -28.57 5.88 4.00
N VAL A 330 -27.53 5.98 3.18
CA VAL A 330 -27.44 6.91 2.03
C VAL A 330 -27.47 6.10 0.72
N TYR A 331 -27.72 6.74 -0.43
CA TYR A 331 -27.44 6.10 -1.73
C TYR A 331 -26.03 6.46 -2.19
N GLY A 332 -25.03 5.68 -1.76
CA GLY A 332 -23.63 5.82 -2.18
C GLY A 332 -23.37 5.18 -3.54
N ILE A 333 -22.63 5.88 -4.40
CA ILE A 333 -22.09 5.36 -5.67
C ILE A 333 -20.57 5.50 -5.60
N TYR A 334 -19.81 4.45 -5.89
CA TYR A 334 -18.34 4.54 -5.87
C TYR A 334 -17.84 5.57 -6.90
N ASP A 335 -17.01 6.51 -6.44
CA ASP A 335 -16.42 7.62 -7.21
C ASP A 335 -15.51 7.08 -8.32
N GLY A 336 -15.99 7.16 -9.57
CA GLY A 336 -15.41 6.45 -10.70
C GLY A 336 -14.37 7.26 -11.46
N ASP A 337 -14.45 8.60 -11.43
CA ASP A 337 -13.42 9.51 -11.94
C ASP A 337 -12.60 10.22 -10.86
N GLY A 338 -12.85 9.96 -9.58
CA GLY A 338 -12.12 10.55 -8.46
C GLY A 338 -12.50 12.01 -8.19
N SER A 339 -13.65 12.48 -8.70
CA SER A 339 -14.04 13.89 -8.60
C SER A 339 -14.51 14.33 -7.20
N ALA A 340 -14.74 13.40 -6.27
CA ALA A 340 -15.05 13.68 -4.88
C ALA A 340 -13.86 13.42 -3.93
N PHE A 341 -13.07 12.36 -4.17
CA PHE A 341 -12.01 11.93 -3.24
C PHE A 341 -10.57 12.07 -3.78
N ASN A 342 -10.38 12.49 -5.03
CA ASN A 342 -9.10 12.44 -5.77
C ASN A 342 -8.51 11.02 -5.93
N LEU A 343 -9.34 9.98 -5.78
CA LEU A 343 -9.00 8.57 -6.00
C LEU A 343 -9.89 8.02 -7.12
N THR A 344 -9.31 7.78 -8.29
CA THR A 344 -10.03 7.25 -9.48
C THR A 344 -9.92 5.74 -9.56
N GLY A 345 -10.97 5.05 -10.00
CA GLY A 345 -10.88 3.66 -10.43
C GLY A 345 -10.25 3.51 -11.84
N PRO A 346 -9.94 2.27 -12.29
CA PRO A 346 -9.30 2.03 -13.59
C PRO A 346 -10.16 2.45 -14.78
N ALA A 347 -9.52 2.69 -15.94
CA ALA A 347 -10.12 3.40 -17.08
C ALA A 347 -11.50 2.86 -17.55
N GLY A 348 -12.57 3.57 -17.16
CA GLY A 348 -13.97 3.21 -17.39
C GLY A 348 -14.81 3.06 -16.11
N SER A 349 -14.21 3.12 -14.93
CA SER A 349 -14.92 3.25 -13.64
C SER A 349 -15.86 4.46 -13.64
N ASP A 350 -15.42 5.58 -14.20
CA ASP A 350 -16.21 6.78 -14.44
C ASP A 350 -17.53 6.51 -15.21
N ALA A 351 -17.48 5.62 -16.20
CA ALA A 351 -18.64 5.26 -17.01
C ALA A 351 -19.59 4.30 -16.27
N ILE A 352 -19.07 3.53 -15.31
CA ILE A 352 -19.87 2.71 -14.39
C ILE A 352 -20.64 3.61 -13.42
N GLU A 353 -19.94 4.55 -12.77
CA GLU A 353 -20.51 5.58 -11.91
C GLU A 353 -21.60 6.38 -12.64
N LYS A 354 -21.28 6.96 -13.81
CA LYS A 354 -22.24 7.74 -14.64
C LYS A 354 -23.41 6.91 -15.16
N ASP A 355 -23.29 5.58 -15.21
CA ASP A 355 -24.40 4.68 -15.52
C ASP A 355 -25.29 4.39 -14.29
N PHE A 356 -24.74 4.39 -13.06
CA PHE A 356 -25.51 4.38 -11.81
C PHE A 356 -26.14 5.74 -11.49
N GLU A 357 -25.41 6.85 -11.60
CA GLU A 357 -25.95 8.21 -11.46
C GLU A 357 -27.23 8.37 -12.29
N ARG A 358 -27.18 7.92 -13.56
CA ARG A 358 -28.31 8.04 -14.48
C ARG A 358 -29.50 7.18 -14.04
N PHE A 359 -29.29 6.07 -13.33
CA PHE A 359 -30.38 5.31 -12.72
C PHE A 359 -31.07 6.13 -11.61
N PHE A 360 -30.32 6.67 -10.64
CA PHE A 360 -30.88 7.48 -9.56
C PHE A 360 -31.54 8.77 -10.08
N LYS A 361 -30.88 9.49 -10.99
CA LYS A 361 -31.45 10.64 -11.73
C LYS A 361 -32.75 10.29 -12.46
N THR A 362 -32.84 9.10 -13.08
CA THR A 362 -34.08 8.62 -13.73
C THR A 362 -35.18 8.26 -12.72
N LYS A 363 -34.82 7.72 -11.55
CA LYS A 363 -35.75 7.45 -10.43
C LYS A 363 -36.17 8.73 -9.69
N ARG A 364 -35.50 9.87 -9.93
CA ARG A 364 -35.61 11.14 -9.18
C ARG A 364 -35.19 11.01 -7.72
N LEU A 365 -34.23 10.12 -7.45
CA LEU A 365 -33.63 9.94 -6.14
C LEU A 365 -32.30 10.68 -6.06
N GLY A 366 -31.97 11.19 -4.88
CA GLY A 366 -30.62 11.69 -4.59
C GLY A 366 -29.63 10.53 -4.45
N TYR A 367 -28.34 10.86 -4.51
CA TYR A 367 -27.21 9.97 -4.25
C TYR A 367 -26.02 10.82 -3.75
N VAL A 368 -24.99 10.15 -3.24
CA VAL A 368 -23.70 10.74 -2.81
C VAL A 368 -22.55 9.91 -3.41
N PRO A 369 -21.36 10.50 -3.62
CA PRO A 369 -20.17 9.74 -3.95
C PRO A 369 -19.73 8.89 -2.74
N SER A 370 -19.04 7.78 -3.01
CA SER A 370 -18.47 6.85 -2.04
C SER A 370 -17.03 6.55 -2.43
N GLU A 371 -16.12 6.51 -1.48
CA GLU A 371 -14.69 6.30 -1.74
C GLU A 371 -14.38 4.84 -2.08
N PHE A 372 -13.44 4.59 -3.00
CA PHE A 372 -12.78 3.28 -3.13
C PHE A 372 -11.73 3.09 -2.03
N SER A 373 -12.17 3.05 -0.76
CA SER A 373 -11.33 3.01 0.44
C SER A 373 -10.54 1.71 0.70
N GLY A 374 -10.48 0.79 -0.28
CA GLY A 374 -9.84 -0.52 -0.17
C GLY A 374 -10.52 -1.53 0.76
N ARG A 375 -11.65 -1.17 1.39
CA ARG A 375 -12.38 -2.00 2.38
C ARG A 375 -13.47 -2.90 1.79
N SER A 376 -13.26 -3.46 0.60
CA SER A 376 -14.15 -4.49 0.03
C SER A 376 -13.53 -5.14 -1.21
N ASP A 377 -14.10 -6.25 -1.67
CA ASP A 377 -13.61 -7.13 -2.75
C ASP A 377 -13.33 -6.44 -4.10
N TYR A 378 -13.69 -5.16 -4.30
CA TYR A 378 -13.27 -4.40 -5.49
C TYR A 378 -11.75 -4.19 -5.60
N ALA A 379 -11.01 -4.16 -4.48
CA ALA A 379 -9.57 -3.87 -4.51
C ALA A 379 -8.82 -4.87 -5.41
N ALA A 380 -9.03 -6.17 -5.20
CA ALA A 380 -8.43 -7.24 -6.02
C ALA A 380 -8.75 -7.14 -7.53
N PHE A 381 -9.83 -6.46 -7.94
CA PHE A 381 -10.15 -6.20 -9.34
C PHE A 381 -9.51 -4.90 -9.85
N ILE A 382 -9.54 -3.83 -9.04
CA ILE A 382 -8.85 -2.56 -9.33
C ILE A 382 -7.37 -2.82 -9.59
N GLU A 383 -6.69 -3.51 -8.66
CA GLU A 383 -5.27 -3.94 -8.71
C GLU A 383 -4.90 -4.87 -9.88
N ASN A 384 -5.86 -5.22 -10.73
CA ASN A 384 -5.65 -5.98 -11.96
C ASN A 384 -6.12 -5.21 -13.21
N GLY A 385 -6.22 -3.89 -13.14
CA GLY A 385 -6.62 -3.02 -14.24
C GLY A 385 -8.05 -3.27 -14.71
N ILE A 386 -8.95 -3.67 -13.81
CA ILE A 386 -10.35 -3.96 -14.13
C ILE A 386 -11.22 -2.77 -13.71
N PRO A 387 -11.88 -2.07 -14.66
CA PRO A 387 -12.82 -1.00 -14.35
C PRO A 387 -13.89 -1.49 -13.39
N SER A 388 -13.93 -0.85 -12.23
CA SER A 388 -14.73 -1.26 -11.08
C SER A 388 -15.70 -0.15 -10.66
N GLY A 389 -16.70 -0.52 -9.87
CA GLY A 389 -17.71 0.41 -9.36
C GLY A 389 -18.84 -0.37 -8.72
N GLY A 390 -19.90 0.32 -8.29
CA GLY A 390 -20.92 -0.34 -7.49
C GLY A 390 -21.72 0.64 -6.65
N LEU A 391 -22.32 0.11 -5.59
CA LEU A 391 -23.16 0.86 -4.65
C LEU A 391 -22.85 0.44 -3.21
N PHE A 392 -23.02 1.38 -2.29
CA PHE A 392 -22.84 1.22 -0.85
C PHE A 392 -23.92 2.04 -0.13
N THR A 393 -24.37 1.60 1.04
CA THR A 393 -25.36 2.37 1.84
C THR A 393 -24.83 2.95 3.15
N GLY A 394 -23.54 2.74 3.44
CA GLY A 394 -22.87 3.27 4.63
C GLY A 394 -22.80 2.27 5.78
N ALA A 395 -21.72 2.36 6.56
CA ALA A 395 -21.41 1.47 7.69
C ALA A 395 -21.33 2.27 8.99
N GLU A 396 -20.16 2.33 9.64
CA GLU A 396 -19.98 2.97 10.96
C GLU A 396 -20.11 4.51 10.97
N GLN A 397 -20.11 5.15 9.80
CA GLN A 397 -20.02 6.61 9.68
C GLN A 397 -21.35 7.29 10.08
N LEU A 398 -21.26 8.40 10.82
CA LEU A 398 -22.44 9.13 11.30
C LEU A 398 -23.07 9.95 10.18
N LYS A 399 -24.38 9.76 9.97
CA LYS A 399 -25.17 10.54 9.00
C LYS A 399 -25.18 12.03 9.35
N THR A 400 -24.92 12.90 8.36
CA THR A 400 -25.04 14.35 8.55
C THR A 400 -26.48 14.85 8.54
N GLU A 401 -26.71 16.07 9.03
CA GLU A 401 -28.00 16.75 8.89
C GLU A 401 -28.45 16.89 7.42
N GLU A 402 -27.53 17.10 6.48
CA GLU A 402 -27.85 17.30 5.07
C GLU A 402 -28.32 15.98 4.43
N GLU A 403 -27.69 14.87 4.79
CA GLU A 403 -28.08 13.53 4.38
C GLU A 403 -29.39 13.09 5.02
N ALA A 404 -29.64 13.43 6.29
CA ALA A 404 -30.95 13.21 6.92
C ALA A 404 -32.07 14.00 6.21
N LYS A 405 -31.80 15.24 5.76
CA LYS A 405 -32.74 16.03 4.95
C LYS A 405 -32.94 15.48 3.52
N LYS A 406 -31.96 14.74 2.99
CA LYS A 406 -31.90 14.23 1.60
C LYS A 406 -32.39 12.79 1.42
N PHE A 407 -32.20 11.94 2.43
CA PHE A 407 -32.50 10.50 2.42
C PHE A 407 -33.45 10.07 3.56
N GLY A 408 -33.75 10.94 4.52
CA GLY A 408 -34.43 10.57 5.76
C GLY A 408 -33.50 9.87 6.75
N GLY A 409 -34.09 9.32 7.82
CA GLY A 409 -33.36 8.74 8.94
C GLY A 409 -32.92 9.81 9.96
N GLU A 410 -31.92 9.49 10.77
CA GLU A 410 -31.50 10.31 11.91
C GLU A 410 -30.04 10.77 11.76
N ALA A 411 -29.79 12.06 12.01
CA ALA A 411 -28.46 12.66 11.96
C ALA A 411 -27.70 12.45 13.27
N GLY A 412 -26.38 12.26 13.19
CA GLY A 412 -25.55 11.88 14.35
C GLY A 412 -25.66 10.41 14.75
N VAL A 413 -26.48 9.62 14.04
CA VAL A 413 -26.56 8.16 14.14
C VAL A 413 -25.80 7.55 12.95
N ALA A 414 -25.11 6.42 13.18
CA ALA A 414 -24.42 5.69 12.12
C ALA A 414 -25.36 5.28 10.97
N TYR A 415 -24.83 5.11 9.76
CA TYR A 415 -25.58 4.56 8.63
C TYR A 415 -26.06 3.13 8.89
N ASP A 416 -25.19 2.32 9.50
CA ASP A 416 -25.53 1.07 10.13
C ASP A 416 -25.04 1.03 11.59
N ILE A 417 -25.99 1.18 12.53
CA ILE A 417 -25.71 1.11 13.97
C ILE A 417 -25.25 -0.31 14.40
N ASN A 418 -25.53 -1.33 13.59
CA ASN A 418 -25.25 -2.73 13.85
C ASN A 418 -24.10 -3.32 13.01
N TYR A 419 -23.38 -2.50 12.22
CA TYR A 419 -22.15 -2.92 11.52
C TYR A 419 -21.22 -3.70 12.45
N HIS A 420 -20.77 -4.88 12.01
CA HIS A 420 -19.97 -5.85 12.77
C HIS A 420 -20.56 -6.30 14.14
N LYS A 421 -21.87 -6.23 14.37
CA LYS A 421 -22.52 -6.57 15.67
C LYS A 421 -23.62 -7.63 15.54
N ILE A 422 -23.98 -8.22 16.67
CA ILE A 422 -25.05 -9.24 16.79
C ILE A 422 -26.43 -8.76 16.28
N GLY A 423 -26.65 -7.44 16.27
CA GLY A 423 -27.87 -6.80 15.81
C GLY A 423 -28.01 -6.64 14.29
N ASP A 424 -27.02 -7.03 13.48
CA ASP A 424 -27.18 -7.04 12.01
C ASP A 424 -27.99 -8.27 11.56
N ASP A 425 -29.25 -8.29 11.99
CA ASP A 425 -30.24 -9.31 11.72
C ASP A 425 -31.23 -8.84 10.64
N ILE A 426 -32.22 -9.67 10.28
CA ILE A 426 -33.22 -9.35 9.24
C ILE A 426 -34.01 -8.04 9.48
N ASN A 427 -34.06 -7.54 10.71
CA ASN A 427 -34.74 -6.29 11.08
C ASN A 427 -33.87 -5.05 10.83
N ASN A 428 -32.54 -5.21 10.68
CA ASN A 428 -31.61 -4.14 10.37
C ASN A 428 -31.80 -3.57 8.94
N LEU A 429 -32.43 -4.33 8.04
CA LEU A 429 -32.56 -4.00 6.62
C LEU A 429 -33.57 -2.88 6.31
N ASN A 430 -33.08 -1.79 5.72
CA ASN A 430 -33.91 -0.79 5.08
C ASN A 430 -34.47 -1.31 3.75
N LYS A 431 -35.78 -1.63 3.78
CA LYS A 431 -36.51 -2.27 2.68
C LYS A 431 -36.66 -1.42 1.41
N GLU A 432 -36.54 -0.09 1.51
CA GLU A 432 -36.54 0.78 0.33
C GLU A 432 -35.16 0.78 -0.34
N ALA A 433 -34.10 1.04 0.44
CA ALA A 433 -32.72 1.02 -0.04
C ALA A 433 -32.38 -0.30 -0.72
N PHE A 434 -32.69 -1.44 -0.07
CA PHE A 434 -32.45 -2.77 -0.59
C PHE A 434 -33.12 -3.02 -1.95
N LEU A 435 -34.37 -2.56 -2.12
CA LEU A 435 -35.12 -2.69 -3.36
C LEU A 435 -34.56 -1.78 -4.47
N VAL A 436 -34.27 -0.52 -4.15
CA VAL A 436 -33.75 0.46 -5.11
C VAL A 436 -32.36 0.06 -5.60
N ASN A 437 -31.46 -0.30 -4.69
CA ASN A 437 -30.12 -0.75 -5.02
C ASN A 437 -30.17 -2.04 -5.83
N THR A 438 -30.98 -3.05 -5.46
CA THR A 438 -31.09 -4.26 -6.29
C THR A 438 -31.70 -3.98 -7.68
N GLN A 439 -32.59 -2.99 -7.81
CA GLN A 439 -33.03 -2.51 -9.14
C GLN A 439 -31.91 -1.80 -9.91
N ALA A 440 -30.97 -1.13 -9.24
CA ALA A 440 -29.77 -0.56 -9.88
C ALA A 440 -28.80 -1.67 -10.34
N ILE A 441 -28.58 -2.72 -9.53
CA ILE A 441 -27.85 -3.94 -9.94
C ILE A 441 -28.50 -4.53 -11.20
N ALA A 442 -29.82 -4.73 -11.19
CA ALA A 442 -30.56 -5.24 -12.34
C ALA A 442 -30.44 -4.35 -13.59
N ASN A 443 -30.41 -3.03 -13.42
CA ASN A 443 -30.21 -2.07 -14.50
C ASN A 443 -28.82 -2.22 -15.14
N SER A 444 -27.76 -2.24 -14.33
CA SER A 444 -26.37 -2.34 -14.80
C SER A 444 -26.05 -3.72 -15.38
N VAL A 445 -26.54 -4.81 -14.77
CA VAL A 445 -26.44 -6.17 -15.32
C VAL A 445 -27.13 -6.25 -16.68
N ALA A 446 -28.39 -5.79 -16.80
CA ALA A 446 -29.12 -5.83 -18.07
C ALA A 446 -28.50 -4.95 -19.17
N ARG A 447 -27.80 -3.87 -18.78
CA ARG A 447 -27.03 -3.03 -19.69
C ARG A 447 -25.80 -3.77 -20.22
N TYR A 448 -24.90 -4.18 -19.32
CA TYR A 448 -23.61 -4.74 -19.70
C TYR A 448 -23.71 -6.14 -20.29
N ALA A 449 -24.68 -6.95 -19.87
CA ALA A 449 -25.02 -8.22 -20.51
C ALA A 449 -25.55 -8.05 -21.96
N LYS A 450 -25.90 -6.83 -22.38
CA LYS A 450 -26.46 -6.51 -23.71
C LYS A 450 -25.49 -5.70 -24.59
N THR A 451 -24.68 -4.81 -24.01
CA THR A 451 -23.75 -3.95 -24.75
C THR A 451 -22.67 -3.36 -23.86
N TRP A 452 -21.47 -3.20 -24.43
CA TRP A 452 -20.35 -2.48 -23.81
C TRP A 452 -20.24 -1.02 -24.26
N LYS A 453 -21.29 -0.40 -24.83
CA LYS A 453 -21.17 0.93 -25.46
C LYS A 453 -20.68 2.04 -24.52
N SER A 454 -20.96 1.97 -23.21
CA SER A 454 -20.45 2.95 -22.23
C SER A 454 -19.00 2.68 -21.79
N LEU A 455 -18.43 1.49 -22.02
CA LEU A 455 -17.11 1.11 -21.52
C LEU A 455 -16.08 0.97 -22.67
N PRO A 456 -14.85 1.51 -22.52
CA PRO A 456 -13.80 1.33 -23.51
C PRO A 456 -13.51 -0.15 -23.77
N LYS A 457 -12.97 -0.49 -24.95
CA LYS A 457 -12.50 -1.85 -25.22
C LYS A 457 -11.30 -2.17 -24.32
N VAL A 458 -11.24 -3.40 -23.79
CA VAL A 458 -10.05 -3.87 -23.08
C VAL A 458 -8.88 -3.93 -24.05
N THR A 459 -7.78 -3.30 -23.64
CA THR A 459 -6.45 -3.38 -24.25
C THR A 459 -5.51 -3.99 -23.22
N HIS A 460 -4.93 -5.14 -23.54
CA HIS A 460 -4.09 -5.91 -22.61
C HIS A 460 -2.94 -5.08 -22.02
N ASN A 461 -2.32 -4.24 -22.84
CA ASN A 461 -1.22 -3.37 -22.44
C ASN A 461 -1.65 -2.31 -21.43
N THR A 462 -2.87 -1.78 -21.54
CA THR A 462 -3.43 -0.82 -20.57
C THR A 462 -3.71 -1.51 -19.24
N ARG A 463 -4.25 -2.74 -19.28
CA ARG A 463 -4.46 -3.53 -18.06
C ARG A 463 -3.18 -3.84 -17.33
N ARG A 464 -2.15 -4.27 -18.06
CA ARG A 464 -0.83 -4.45 -17.48
C ARG A 464 -0.33 -3.14 -16.87
N TRP A 465 -0.36 -2.03 -17.61
CA TRP A 465 0.11 -0.75 -17.08
C TRP A 465 -0.62 -0.29 -15.81
N ASP A 466 -1.96 -0.38 -15.77
CA ASP A 466 -2.77 -0.04 -14.60
C ASP A 466 -2.48 -1.02 -13.43
N ALA A 467 -2.53 -2.33 -13.68
CA ALA A 467 -2.26 -3.38 -12.69
C ALA A 467 -0.82 -3.39 -12.17
N GLU A 468 0.16 -3.01 -13.00
CA GLU A 468 1.58 -2.96 -12.65
C GLU A 468 1.92 -1.68 -11.87
N MET A 469 1.01 -0.72 -11.71
CA MET A 469 1.15 0.30 -10.66
C MET A 469 0.74 -0.25 -9.28
N GLU A 470 -0.04 -1.33 -9.23
CA GLU A 470 -0.60 -1.88 -7.99
C GLU A 470 0.03 -3.23 -7.57
N GLN A 471 0.53 -4.06 -8.51
CA GLN A 471 0.99 -5.44 -8.24
C GLN A 471 2.21 -5.59 -7.31
N ASN A 472 2.91 -4.52 -6.92
CA ASN A 472 3.93 -4.60 -5.86
C ASN A 472 3.34 -4.58 -4.44
N PHE A 473 2.04 -4.30 -4.29
CA PHE A 473 1.32 -4.49 -3.03
C PHE A 473 1.06 -5.99 -2.77
N PHE A 474 2.10 -6.76 -2.43
CA PHE A 474 1.98 -7.87 -1.49
C PHE A 474 3.32 -8.18 -0.79
N PHE A 475 3.27 -8.26 0.54
CA PHE A 475 4.44 -8.44 1.41
C PHE A 475 5.16 -9.78 1.21
N VAL A 476 6.47 -9.77 1.46
CA VAL A 476 7.24 -10.99 1.75
C VAL A 476 7.16 -11.28 3.25
N ASP A 477 6.27 -12.21 3.62
CA ASP A 477 6.27 -12.85 4.93
C ASP A 477 6.36 -14.39 4.83
N GLY A 478 6.63 -15.04 5.96
CA GLY A 478 6.79 -16.50 6.05
C GLY A 478 8.22 -16.99 5.77
N LEU A 479 9.06 -17.00 6.83
CA LEU A 479 10.42 -17.54 6.77
C LEU A 479 10.83 -18.35 8.01
N ASN A 480 10.04 -19.38 8.34
CA ASN A 480 10.36 -20.29 9.45
C ASN A 480 11.32 -21.42 9.01
N ALA A 481 12.60 -21.31 9.37
CA ALA A 481 13.57 -22.39 9.14
C ALA A 481 13.24 -23.65 9.98
N ASP A 482 13.29 -24.82 9.35
CA ASP A 482 12.67 -26.05 9.84
C ASP A 482 13.40 -26.73 11.03
N LYS A 483 12.73 -27.73 11.63
CA LYS A 483 13.31 -28.53 12.73
C LYS A 483 14.56 -29.33 12.31
N THR A 484 14.71 -29.70 11.05
CA THR A 484 15.90 -30.38 10.51
C THR A 484 17.10 -29.44 10.49
N SER A 485 16.89 -28.21 10.00
CA SER A 485 17.86 -27.11 9.96
C SER A 485 18.32 -26.74 11.37
N LYS A 486 17.38 -26.49 12.29
CA LYS A 486 17.66 -26.23 13.72
C LYS A 486 18.42 -27.38 14.40
N LYS A 487 18.25 -28.64 13.95
CA LYS A 487 18.95 -29.83 14.45
C LYS A 487 20.33 -30.05 13.80
N LEU A 488 20.54 -29.59 12.56
CA LEU A 488 21.85 -29.54 11.90
C LEU A 488 22.75 -28.47 12.52
N MET A 489 22.23 -27.26 12.75
CA MET A 489 22.93 -26.17 13.44
C MET A 489 23.47 -26.63 14.81
N ARG A 490 22.61 -27.24 15.65
CA ARG A 490 23.00 -27.78 16.97
C ARG A 490 24.04 -28.92 16.91
N ARG A 491 24.15 -29.65 15.79
CA ARG A 491 25.22 -30.65 15.57
C ARG A 491 26.54 -30.02 15.13
N HIS A 492 26.51 -28.93 14.36
CA HIS A 492 27.71 -28.32 13.79
C HIS A 492 28.56 -27.59 14.85
N VAL A 493 27.90 -26.94 15.82
CA VAL A 493 28.55 -26.20 16.92
C VAL A 493 29.43 -27.08 17.83
N MET A 494 29.15 -28.38 17.94
CA MET A 494 29.81 -29.29 18.90
C MET A 494 30.95 -30.16 18.32
N LYS A 495 31.51 -29.83 17.14
CA LYS A 495 32.69 -30.53 16.60
C LYS A 495 33.80 -29.62 16.06
N GLY A 496 34.21 -28.64 16.85
CA GLY A 496 35.48 -27.92 16.69
C GLY A 496 36.74 -28.77 16.94
N LYS A 497 36.93 -29.88 16.20
CA LYS A 497 38.15 -30.71 16.22
C LYS A 497 38.48 -31.32 14.86
N ASN A 498 39.16 -30.53 14.01
CA ASN A 498 40.22 -30.97 13.07
C ASN A 498 40.82 -29.76 12.33
N ALA A 499 41.60 -28.95 13.05
CA ALA A 499 42.50 -28.01 12.39
C ALA A 499 43.67 -28.77 11.72
N GLY A 500 44.24 -28.21 10.64
CA GLY A 500 45.56 -28.62 10.14
C GLY A 500 45.64 -29.90 9.30
N LYS A 501 44.80 -30.06 8.26
CA LYS A 501 45.05 -31.04 7.18
C LYS A 501 44.87 -30.46 5.78
N THR A 502 45.98 -30.03 5.19
CA THR A 502 46.08 -29.66 3.76
C THR A 502 46.06 -30.90 2.86
N PHE A 503 45.15 -30.92 1.89
CA PHE A 503 45.20 -31.86 0.76
C PHE A 503 45.55 -31.11 -0.53
N HIS A 504 46.68 -31.45 -1.14
CA HIS A 504 47.10 -30.94 -2.44
C HIS A 504 46.38 -31.69 -3.57
N ARG A 505 45.79 -30.97 -4.53
CA ARG A 505 45.49 -31.50 -5.86
C ARG A 505 45.59 -30.36 -6.89
N PRO A 506 46.44 -30.48 -7.94
CA PRO A 506 46.67 -29.38 -8.87
C PRO A 506 45.53 -29.20 -9.87
N SER A 507 45.32 -27.96 -10.30
CA SER A 507 44.36 -27.58 -11.34
C SER A 507 44.82 -28.02 -12.74
N ARG A 508 43.88 -28.42 -13.60
CA ARG A 508 44.08 -28.40 -15.07
C ARG A 508 43.49 -27.14 -15.67
N THR A 509 44.35 -26.15 -15.87
CA THR A 509 44.09 -25.00 -16.72
C THR A 509 43.99 -25.43 -18.18
N SER A 510 43.00 -24.93 -18.94
CA SER A 510 43.23 -24.28 -20.25
C SER A 510 41.94 -24.10 -21.05
N GLN A 511 41.49 -22.85 -21.21
CA GLN A 511 41.47 -22.20 -22.52
C GLN A 511 41.46 -20.68 -22.30
N ILE A 512 42.24 -19.95 -23.11
CA ILE A 512 42.40 -18.50 -23.01
C ILE A 512 41.75 -17.88 -24.24
N VAL A 513 40.81 -16.96 -24.02
CA VAL A 513 40.38 -15.99 -25.03
C VAL A 513 40.85 -14.62 -24.56
N GLN A 514 41.77 -14.01 -25.30
CA GLN A 514 42.22 -12.65 -25.02
C GLN A 514 41.22 -11.64 -25.58
N TYR A 515 40.80 -10.68 -24.75
CA TYR A 515 40.20 -9.44 -25.21
C TYR A 515 41.16 -8.27 -24.96
N ARG A 516 41.16 -7.29 -25.88
CA ARG A 516 42.05 -6.12 -25.82
C ARG A 516 41.61 -5.16 -24.70
N PRO A 517 42.54 -4.47 -24.02
CA PRO A 517 42.18 -3.35 -23.17
C PRO A 517 41.65 -2.18 -24.01
N MET A 518 40.56 -1.54 -23.57
CA MET A 518 40.18 -0.21 -24.06
C MET A 518 41.01 0.86 -23.35
N GLU A 519 41.32 1.93 -24.07
CA GLU A 519 42.13 3.05 -23.58
C GLU A 519 41.37 3.91 -22.57
N ARG A 520 42.09 4.50 -21.61
CA ARG A 520 41.51 5.39 -20.60
C ARG A 520 41.42 6.81 -21.11
N ILE A 521 40.22 7.21 -21.56
CA ILE A 521 39.89 8.62 -21.79
C ILE A 521 39.69 9.31 -20.42
N PRO A 522 40.41 10.41 -20.11
CA PRO A 522 40.13 11.21 -18.91
C PRO A 522 38.77 11.91 -19.04
N ARG A 523 37.99 11.99 -17.96
CA ARG A 523 36.73 12.75 -17.92
C ARG A 523 36.75 13.82 -16.81
N PRO A 524 36.20 15.03 -17.03
CA PRO A 524 36.16 16.11 -16.02
C PRO A 524 35.37 15.75 -14.75
N LEU A 525 35.58 16.51 -13.66
CA LEU A 525 34.89 16.34 -12.37
C LEU A 525 33.37 16.19 -12.56
N ALA A 526 32.78 17.09 -13.36
CA ALA A 526 31.36 17.19 -13.67
C ALA A 526 30.67 15.88 -14.11
N THR A 527 31.41 14.87 -14.57
CA THR A 527 30.85 13.56 -14.96
C THR A 527 31.16 12.41 -14.00
N GLN A 528 32.08 12.60 -13.04
CA GLN A 528 32.47 11.56 -12.08
C GLN A 528 31.62 11.56 -10.82
N PHE A 529 31.18 12.73 -10.33
CA PHE A 529 30.35 12.82 -9.10
C PHE A 529 28.85 12.60 -9.34
N PHE A 530 28.38 12.82 -10.57
CA PHE A 530 26.95 12.84 -10.92
C PHE A 530 26.49 11.65 -11.78
N SER A 531 27.35 10.65 -11.96
CA SER A 531 26.94 9.32 -12.42
C SER A 531 26.21 8.59 -11.27
N PHE A 532 24.89 8.64 -11.26
CA PHE A 532 24.04 8.09 -10.18
C PHE A 532 23.94 6.54 -10.20
N PRO A 533 23.40 5.92 -9.13
CA PRO A 533 24.18 5.11 -8.22
C PRO A 533 24.21 3.62 -8.61
N PHE A 534 25.39 3.12 -8.94
CA PHE A 534 25.64 1.68 -8.97
C PHE A 534 26.78 1.27 -8.03
N PRO A 535 26.82 0.00 -7.56
CA PRO A 535 28.00 -0.55 -6.91
C PRO A 535 29.23 -0.31 -7.79
N VAL A 536 30.35 0.10 -7.16
CA VAL A 536 31.64 0.21 -7.83
C VAL A 536 31.91 -1.11 -8.54
N PRO A 537 32.19 -1.13 -9.87
CA PRO A 537 32.44 -2.38 -10.58
C PRO A 537 33.55 -3.16 -9.89
N VAL A 538 33.25 -4.37 -9.40
CA VAL A 538 34.09 -5.18 -8.48
C VAL A 538 35.29 -5.83 -9.21
N THR A 539 35.80 -5.12 -10.22
CA THR A 539 36.98 -5.35 -11.05
C THR A 539 38.32 -5.36 -10.28
N LYS A 540 38.28 -5.24 -8.94
CA LYS A 540 39.45 -5.27 -8.05
C LYS A 540 39.29 -6.13 -6.79
N VAL A 541 38.52 -7.22 -6.86
CA VAL A 541 38.70 -8.36 -5.93
C VAL A 541 39.39 -9.50 -6.68
N ALA A 542 40.71 -9.42 -6.80
CA ALA A 542 41.49 -10.45 -7.46
C ALA A 542 41.58 -11.73 -6.61
N GLY A 543 41.17 -12.87 -7.17
CA GLY A 543 41.60 -14.20 -6.68
C GLY A 543 40.85 -14.79 -5.49
N LYS A 544 39.58 -14.43 -5.25
CA LYS A 544 38.65 -15.28 -4.48
C LYS A 544 37.64 -15.95 -5.42
N ALA A 545 37.12 -17.11 -5.00
CA ALA A 545 36.15 -17.86 -5.79
C ALA A 545 34.89 -17.04 -6.05
N ILE A 546 34.26 -17.28 -7.20
CA ILE A 546 32.94 -16.74 -7.52
C ILE A 546 31.95 -17.36 -6.52
N ASP A 547 31.18 -16.51 -5.87
CA ASP A 547 30.16 -16.82 -4.88
C ASP A 547 28.81 -16.36 -5.45
N ASP A 548 27.73 -17.08 -5.14
CA ASP A 548 26.42 -16.89 -5.79
C ASP A 548 25.86 -15.45 -5.63
N SER A 549 26.33 -14.71 -4.63
CA SER A 549 26.00 -13.30 -4.38
C SER A 549 26.54 -12.30 -5.42
N TYR A 550 27.56 -12.70 -6.19
CA TYR A 550 28.11 -11.87 -7.27
C TYR A 550 27.10 -11.70 -8.43
N ASP A 551 26.40 -12.78 -8.77
CA ASP A 551 25.45 -12.80 -9.89
C ASP A 551 24.16 -12.04 -9.56
N CYS A 552 23.62 -12.15 -8.34
CA CYS A 552 22.48 -11.29 -7.94
C CYS A 552 22.85 -9.80 -7.87
N SER A 553 24.09 -9.46 -7.52
CA SER A 553 24.56 -8.07 -7.58
C SER A 553 24.56 -7.54 -9.03
N LEU A 554 25.02 -8.35 -10.00
CA LEU A 554 24.96 -8.01 -11.42
C LEU A 554 23.53 -7.97 -11.96
N ALA A 555 22.68 -8.89 -11.53
CA ALA A 555 21.27 -9.00 -11.90
C ALA A 555 20.48 -7.75 -11.49
N LEU A 556 20.61 -7.31 -10.23
CA LEU A 556 20.05 -6.04 -9.73
C LEU A 556 20.55 -4.84 -10.54
N ILE A 557 21.86 -4.75 -10.77
CA ILE A 557 22.47 -3.66 -11.55
C ILE A 557 21.87 -3.62 -12.95
N GLN A 558 21.73 -4.76 -13.63
CA GLN A 558 21.20 -4.79 -14.98
C GLN A 558 19.71 -4.45 -15.01
N ALA A 559 18.89 -5.01 -14.11
CA ALA A 559 17.47 -4.69 -14.03
C ALA A 559 17.23 -3.19 -13.78
N SER A 560 17.96 -2.64 -12.81
CA SER A 560 17.97 -1.19 -12.54
C SER A 560 18.40 -0.39 -13.77
N ASN A 561 19.43 -0.79 -14.53
CA ASN A 561 19.82 -0.07 -15.76
C ASN A 561 18.75 -0.14 -16.86
N GLU A 562 18.06 -1.27 -17.03
CA GLU A 562 16.96 -1.41 -17.99
C GLU A 562 15.79 -0.46 -17.63
N ILE A 563 15.49 -0.31 -16.32
CA ILE A 563 14.54 0.67 -15.79
C ILE A 563 15.02 2.11 -16.02
N TYR A 564 16.24 2.45 -15.57
CA TYR A 564 16.81 3.82 -15.64
C TYR A 564 17.08 4.33 -17.07
N LEU A 565 17.05 3.46 -18.08
CA LEU A 565 17.13 3.83 -19.50
C LEU A 565 15.76 3.98 -20.18
N GLY A 566 14.65 3.76 -19.45
CA GLY A 566 13.30 3.90 -19.98
C GLY A 566 12.85 2.74 -20.87
N ILE A 567 13.48 1.57 -20.73
CA ILE A 567 13.14 0.34 -21.47
C ILE A 567 11.93 -0.36 -20.82
N GLY A 568 11.66 -0.03 -19.54
CA GLY A 568 10.47 -0.43 -18.78
C GLY A 568 10.71 -1.61 -17.85
N TYR A 569 9.96 -1.64 -16.74
CA TYR A 569 10.06 -2.69 -15.70
C TYR A 569 9.79 -4.11 -16.25
N ASN A 570 9.01 -4.19 -17.32
CA ASN A 570 8.49 -5.43 -17.92
C ASN A 570 9.48 -6.20 -18.80
N CYS A 571 10.79 -5.98 -18.67
CA CYS A 571 11.75 -6.93 -19.19
C CYS A 571 11.64 -8.23 -18.39
N THR A 572 11.38 -9.36 -19.07
CA THR A 572 11.28 -10.69 -18.44
C THR A 572 12.55 -11.10 -17.69
N ASN A 573 13.71 -10.54 -18.07
CA ASN A 573 14.95 -10.70 -17.32
C ASN A 573 14.88 -9.96 -15.98
N SER A 574 14.47 -8.68 -15.98
CA SER A 574 14.41 -7.82 -14.79
C SER A 574 13.57 -8.44 -13.66
N LEU A 575 12.35 -8.92 -13.95
CA LEU A 575 11.52 -9.60 -12.95
C LEU A 575 12.16 -10.91 -12.42
N SER A 576 12.85 -11.66 -13.29
CA SER A 576 13.58 -12.87 -12.87
C SER A 576 14.78 -12.52 -11.98
N CYS A 577 15.49 -11.43 -12.27
CA CYS A 577 16.60 -10.91 -11.47
C CYS A 577 16.14 -10.49 -10.05
N ILE A 578 14.98 -9.84 -9.92
CA ILE A 578 14.39 -9.49 -8.62
C ILE A 578 14.01 -10.76 -7.85
N SER A 579 13.31 -11.70 -8.48
CA SER A 579 12.89 -12.95 -7.83
C SER A 579 14.09 -13.76 -7.31
N GLN A 580 15.13 -13.91 -8.12
CA GLN A 580 16.39 -14.57 -7.71
C GLN A 580 17.09 -13.80 -6.57
N THR A 581 17.06 -12.47 -6.59
CA THR A 581 17.61 -11.62 -5.52
C THR A 581 16.86 -11.81 -4.21
N LEU A 582 15.53 -11.83 -4.24
CA LEU A 582 14.68 -12.05 -3.07
C LEU A 582 14.90 -13.46 -2.50
N ASP A 583 15.00 -14.49 -3.33
CA ASP A 583 15.33 -15.87 -2.90
C ASP A 583 16.75 -15.98 -2.31
N GLN A 584 17.75 -15.32 -2.90
CA GLN A 584 19.10 -15.28 -2.33
C GLN A 584 19.14 -14.47 -1.02
N LEU A 585 18.43 -13.34 -0.93
CA LEU A 585 18.31 -12.55 0.30
C LEU A 585 17.63 -13.37 1.41
N LYS A 586 16.57 -14.11 1.07
CA LYS A 586 15.85 -15.09 1.89
C LYS A 586 16.78 -16.18 2.44
N VAL A 587 17.72 -16.69 1.65
CA VAL A 587 18.79 -17.60 2.14
C VAL A 587 19.81 -16.84 3.01
N ARG A 588 20.23 -15.63 2.61
CA ARG A 588 21.29 -14.85 3.26
C ARG A 588 20.90 -14.33 4.65
N LEU A 589 19.65 -13.92 4.84
CA LEU A 589 19.07 -13.51 6.12
C LEU A 589 18.96 -14.69 7.11
N ASN A 590 18.85 -15.93 6.61
CA ASN A 590 18.89 -17.15 7.43
C ASN A 590 20.33 -17.64 7.71
N SER A 591 21.35 -16.83 7.41
CA SER A 591 22.77 -17.21 7.51
C SER A 591 23.56 -16.25 8.41
N LYS A 592 24.81 -16.62 8.72
CA LYS A 592 25.77 -15.74 9.42
C LYS A 592 26.06 -14.42 8.68
N GLU A 593 25.71 -14.32 7.40
CA GLU A 593 25.89 -13.11 6.59
C GLU A 593 24.72 -12.11 6.71
N ALA A 594 23.67 -12.40 7.49
CA ALA A 594 22.47 -11.58 7.61
C ALA A 594 22.77 -10.10 7.92
N LEU A 595 23.70 -9.83 8.83
CA LEU A 595 24.11 -8.47 9.22
C LEU A 595 25.30 -7.92 8.40
N SER A 596 25.71 -8.56 7.29
CA SER A 596 26.84 -8.10 6.47
C SER A 596 26.52 -6.81 5.69
N ASP A 597 27.53 -5.99 5.42
CA ASP A 597 27.42 -4.76 4.60
C ASP A 597 26.82 -5.06 3.21
N HIS A 598 27.06 -6.26 2.70
CA HIS A 598 26.53 -6.74 1.44
C HIS A 598 25.01 -7.02 1.50
N THR A 599 24.50 -7.54 2.63
CA THR A 599 23.05 -7.73 2.82
C THR A 599 22.33 -6.38 2.91
N MET A 600 22.91 -5.40 3.63
CA MET A 600 22.40 -4.01 3.62
C MET A 600 22.48 -3.40 2.22
N SER A 601 23.52 -3.71 1.43
CA SER A 601 23.64 -3.25 0.04
C SER A 601 22.57 -3.82 -0.88
N ILE A 602 22.20 -5.10 -0.73
CA ILE A 602 21.09 -5.73 -1.48
C ILE A 602 19.76 -5.06 -1.10
N ILE A 603 19.50 -4.88 0.20
CA ILE A 603 18.25 -4.26 0.67
C ILE A 603 18.15 -2.79 0.20
N MET A 604 19.23 -2.02 0.26
CA MET A 604 19.25 -0.67 -0.34
C MET A 604 19.01 -0.68 -1.84
N ALA A 605 19.55 -1.65 -2.59
CA ALA A 605 19.29 -1.77 -4.02
C ALA A 605 17.81 -2.05 -4.31
N LEU A 606 17.16 -2.92 -3.52
CA LEU A 606 15.73 -3.17 -3.59
C LEU A 606 14.93 -1.90 -3.26
N ILE A 607 15.20 -1.20 -2.15
CA ILE A 607 14.50 0.06 -1.79
C ILE A 607 14.57 1.07 -2.95
N ASN A 608 15.77 1.32 -3.49
CA ASN A 608 15.95 2.26 -4.60
C ASN A 608 15.26 1.81 -5.90
N GLN A 609 15.05 0.50 -6.10
CA GLN A 609 14.35 -0.06 -7.25
C GLN A 609 12.82 0.03 -7.10
N GLU A 610 12.27 -0.38 -5.95
CA GLU A 610 10.84 -0.24 -5.67
C GLU A 610 10.41 1.23 -5.70
N GLN A 611 11.25 2.14 -5.17
CA GLN A 611 11.04 3.60 -5.26
C GLN A 611 11.06 4.14 -6.69
N ALA A 612 11.91 3.61 -7.57
CA ALA A 612 11.95 4.00 -8.97
C ALA A 612 10.76 3.45 -9.77
N ALA A 613 10.11 2.38 -9.29
CA ALA A 613 8.93 1.76 -9.87
C ALA A 613 7.60 2.22 -9.22
N GLU A 614 7.65 3.24 -8.37
CA GLU A 614 6.51 3.78 -7.60
C GLU A 614 5.85 2.77 -6.62
N HIS A 615 6.48 1.62 -6.33
CA HIS A 615 6.02 0.57 -5.41
C HIS A 615 6.29 0.93 -3.92
N TYR A 616 5.60 1.95 -3.42
CA TYR A 616 5.95 2.59 -2.15
C TYR A 616 5.83 1.70 -0.89
N ALA A 617 4.85 0.80 -0.82
CA ALA A 617 4.73 -0.13 0.32
C ALA A 617 5.87 -1.15 0.37
N ALA A 618 6.31 -1.69 -0.77
CA ALA A 618 7.45 -2.61 -0.82
C ALA A 618 8.77 -1.91 -0.44
N ALA A 619 8.95 -0.66 -0.88
CA ALA A 619 10.06 0.19 -0.44
C ALA A 619 10.03 0.40 1.09
N GLU A 620 8.85 0.61 1.69
CA GLU A 620 8.68 0.72 3.15
C GLU A 620 9.03 -0.58 3.88
N THR A 621 8.57 -1.74 3.41
CA THR A 621 8.95 -3.07 3.94
C THR A 621 10.47 -3.24 3.97
N HIS A 622 11.13 -2.93 2.86
CA HIS A 622 12.58 -3.06 2.74
C HIS A 622 13.32 -2.02 3.60
N MET A 623 12.78 -0.81 3.74
CA MET A 623 13.34 0.25 4.58
C MET A 623 13.24 -0.08 6.08
N ALA A 624 12.12 -0.64 6.54
CA ALA A 624 11.98 -1.21 7.88
C ALA A 624 12.96 -2.37 8.12
N GLY A 625 13.16 -3.23 7.12
CA GLY A 625 14.18 -4.28 7.13
C GLY A 625 15.61 -3.74 7.26
N LEU A 626 15.94 -2.66 6.54
CA LEU A 626 17.23 -1.98 6.62
C LEU A 626 17.45 -1.36 8.01
N LYS A 627 16.45 -0.62 8.52
CA LYS A 627 16.45 -0.03 9.87
C LYS A 627 16.75 -1.10 10.93
N ARG A 628 16.03 -2.23 10.89
CA ARG A 628 16.23 -3.36 11.82
C ARG A 628 17.64 -3.95 11.75
N ILE A 629 18.27 -4.04 10.58
CA ILE A 629 19.65 -4.56 10.44
C ILE A 629 20.67 -3.55 10.97
N VAL A 630 20.44 -2.25 10.80
CA VAL A 630 21.28 -1.19 11.39
C VAL A 630 21.15 -1.18 12.91
N ASP A 631 19.94 -1.33 13.45
CA ASP A 631 19.69 -1.40 14.89
C ASP A 631 20.35 -2.64 15.51
N LEU A 632 20.23 -3.81 14.86
CA LEU A 632 20.94 -5.05 15.24
C LEU A 632 22.47 -4.96 15.12
N ARG A 633 23.00 -3.90 14.50
CA ARG A 633 24.43 -3.55 14.47
C ARG A 633 24.80 -2.44 15.46
N GLY A 634 23.88 -1.96 16.28
CA GLY A 634 24.14 -0.88 17.26
C GLY A 634 24.04 0.53 16.67
N GLY A 635 23.20 0.73 15.64
CA GLY A 635 22.99 2.03 15.01
C GLY A 635 24.09 2.44 14.02
N LEU A 636 23.90 3.59 13.36
CA LEU A 636 24.83 4.10 12.34
C LEU A 636 26.24 4.34 12.90
N GLU A 637 26.35 4.80 14.16
CA GLU A 637 27.64 5.09 14.81
C GLU A 637 28.53 3.83 14.89
N ASN A 638 27.96 2.68 15.22
CA ASN A 638 28.71 1.41 15.33
C ASN A 638 28.91 0.70 13.97
N ILE A 639 28.30 1.21 12.89
CA ILE A 639 28.71 0.90 11.51
C ILE A 639 29.93 1.75 11.11
N GLY A 640 30.07 2.94 11.70
CA GLY A 640 31.23 3.83 11.58
C GLY A 640 31.28 4.65 10.30
N ASP A 641 32.22 5.57 10.21
CA ASP A 641 32.39 6.48 9.07
C ASP A 641 32.87 5.71 7.83
N SER A 642 31.91 5.34 6.98
CA SER A 642 32.12 4.40 5.89
C SER A 642 31.18 4.64 4.71
N VAL A 643 31.55 4.10 3.54
CA VAL A 643 30.75 4.17 2.30
C VAL A 643 29.38 3.49 2.46
N ILE A 644 29.24 2.50 3.36
CA ILE A 644 27.94 1.85 3.59
C ILE A 644 27.02 2.74 4.45
N THR A 645 27.54 3.42 5.47
CA THR A 645 26.79 4.37 6.31
C THR A 645 26.20 5.53 5.50
N VAL A 646 27.01 6.13 4.61
CA VAL A 646 26.55 7.23 3.74
C VAL A 646 25.52 6.75 2.72
N LYS A 647 25.60 5.49 2.24
CA LYS A 647 24.55 4.90 1.38
C LYS A 647 23.24 4.67 2.11
N ILE A 648 23.29 4.21 3.36
CA ILE A 648 22.09 4.03 4.20
C ILE A 648 21.40 5.38 4.36
N CYS A 649 22.15 6.43 4.73
CA CYS A 649 21.63 7.78 4.88
C CYS A 649 21.02 8.34 3.59
N ARG A 650 21.66 8.13 2.44
CA ARG A 650 21.10 8.57 1.14
C ARG A 650 19.82 7.84 0.76
N THR A 651 19.70 6.56 1.10
CA THR A 651 18.49 5.76 0.85
C THR A 651 17.35 6.26 1.75
N ASP A 652 17.64 6.52 3.02
CA ASP A 652 16.71 7.11 3.99
C ASP A 652 16.20 8.50 3.57
N ILE A 653 17.12 9.41 3.21
CA ILE A 653 16.81 10.76 2.72
C ILE A 653 15.93 10.71 1.46
N LEU A 654 16.24 9.84 0.50
CA LEU A 654 15.43 9.64 -0.71
C LEU A 654 14.04 9.11 -0.36
N PHE A 655 13.95 8.08 0.49
CA PHE A 655 12.69 7.51 0.96
C PHE A 655 11.81 8.57 1.64
N ALA A 656 12.37 9.34 2.58
CA ALA A 656 11.69 10.45 3.24
C ALA A 656 11.23 11.55 2.27
N MET A 657 12.08 11.97 1.32
CA MET A 657 11.72 12.98 0.31
C MET A 657 10.61 12.50 -0.65
N GLN A 658 10.54 11.19 -0.94
CA GLN A 658 9.52 10.62 -1.81
C GLN A 658 8.19 10.38 -1.09
N GLN A 659 8.20 9.78 0.11
CA GLN A 659 6.98 9.49 0.86
C GLN A 659 6.38 10.68 1.61
N GLY A 660 7.22 11.60 2.06
CA GLY A 660 6.82 12.70 2.94
C GLY A 660 6.84 12.37 4.43
N GLY A 661 7.31 11.19 4.82
CA GLY A 661 7.66 10.90 6.21
C GLY A 661 8.96 11.59 6.63
N HIS A 662 9.24 11.61 7.93
CA HIS A 662 10.58 11.94 8.42
C HIS A 662 11.56 10.77 8.14
N PRO A 663 12.87 11.04 8.00
CA PRO A 663 13.89 10.00 7.92
C PRO A 663 13.92 9.10 9.15
N LEU A 664 14.24 7.81 8.97
CA LEU A 664 14.35 6.81 10.05
C LEU A 664 15.69 6.88 10.80
N PHE A 665 16.67 7.60 10.27
CA PHE A 665 17.95 7.86 10.92
C PHE A 665 18.24 9.38 11.01
N HIS A 666 19.37 9.72 11.62
CA HIS A 666 19.94 11.07 11.58
C HIS A 666 21.46 10.99 11.55
N ARG A 667 22.09 11.89 10.78
CA ARG A 667 23.55 12.06 10.72
C ARG A 667 23.91 13.45 10.18
N ASP A 668 24.36 14.36 11.05
CA ASP A 668 25.03 15.60 10.63
C ASP A 668 26.52 15.54 10.98
N HIS A 669 27.37 15.41 9.97
CA HIS A 669 28.83 15.41 10.09
C HIS A 669 29.45 16.68 9.47
N ILE A 670 28.66 17.72 9.17
CA ILE A 670 29.09 18.88 8.37
C ILE A 670 30.31 19.59 8.95
N TYR A 671 30.41 19.67 10.29
CA TYR A 671 31.55 20.27 10.98
C TYR A 671 32.87 19.51 10.73
N HIS A 672 32.80 18.17 10.77
CA HIS A 672 33.96 17.31 10.51
C HIS A 672 34.43 17.42 9.06
N VAL A 673 33.47 17.44 8.11
CA VAL A 673 33.79 17.56 6.69
C VAL A 673 34.33 18.96 6.35
N LYS A 674 33.70 20.04 6.83
CA LYS A 674 34.21 21.42 6.72
C LYS A 674 35.68 21.51 7.17
N ARG A 675 36.02 20.89 8.31
CA ARG A 675 37.39 20.86 8.84
C ARG A 675 38.35 20.04 7.97
N SER A 676 37.94 18.86 7.47
CA SER A 676 38.76 18.04 6.56
C SER A 676 39.06 18.77 5.25
N LEU A 677 38.04 19.40 4.66
CA LEU A 677 38.16 20.18 3.44
C LEU A 677 39.06 21.40 3.61
N ALA A 678 38.97 22.12 4.74
CA ALA A 678 39.89 23.21 5.07
C ALA A 678 41.36 22.74 5.14
N TYR A 679 41.65 21.58 5.73
CA TYR A 679 43.00 20.99 5.70
C TYR A 679 43.47 20.59 4.28
N LYS A 680 42.54 20.33 3.35
CA LYS A 680 42.83 20.03 1.94
C LYS A 680 42.95 21.29 1.06
N GLY A 681 42.70 22.48 1.62
CA GLY A 681 42.72 23.77 0.90
C GLY A 681 41.40 24.17 0.26
N PHE A 682 40.31 23.43 0.52
CA PHE A 682 38.97 23.74 0.04
C PHE A 682 38.18 24.50 1.11
N ASN A 683 37.45 25.56 0.74
CA ASN A 683 36.59 26.30 1.65
C ASN A 683 35.10 25.99 1.40
N LEU A 684 34.34 25.73 2.47
CA LEU A 684 32.88 25.59 2.47
C LEU A 684 32.16 26.79 3.12
N GLN A 685 32.87 27.76 3.68
CA GLN A 685 32.25 28.97 4.22
C GLN A 685 31.86 29.94 3.09
N PRO A 686 30.71 30.64 3.18
CA PRO A 686 30.34 31.69 2.25
C PRO A 686 31.22 32.93 2.45
N ASP A 687 31.57 33.60 1.36
CA ASP A 687 32.45 34.79 1.38
C ASP A 687 31.79 36.07 1.96
N SER A 688 30.54 36.00 2.45
CA SER A 688 29.79 37.16 2.96
C SER A 688 28.54 36.78 3.77
N ASP A 689 28.31 37.43 4.90
CA ASP A 689 27.09 37.32 5.74
C ASP A 689 25.84 38.01 5.14
N ALA A 690 25.86 38.37 3.86
CA ALA A 690 24.90 39.27 3.21
C ALA A 690 23.50 38.68 2.93
N TYR A 691 23.11 37.60 3.62
CA TYR A 691 21.88 36.86 3.37
C TYR A 691 20.91 36.92 4.55
N SER A 692 19.97 37.87 4.45
CA SER A 692 18.69 37.97 5.19
C SER A 692 18.68 37.55 6.68
N ASN A 693 18.75 38.55 7.57
CA ASN A 693 18.52 38.44 9.02
C ASN A 693 17.07 37.99 9.41
N ARG A 694 16.32 37.39 8.48
CA ARG A 694 14.93 36.92 8.63
C ARG A 694 14.82 35.39 8.70
N LEU A 695 15.90 34.67 8.36
CA LEU A 695 15.94 33.21 8.38
C LEU A 695 16.25 32.68 9.80
N GLY A 696 15.63 31.55 10.17
CA GLY A 696 15.99 30.80 11.37
C GLY A 696 17.32 30.06 11.18
N PRO A 697 18.06 29.76 12.27
CA PRO A 697 19.44 29.28 12.19
C PRO A 697 19.60 28.02 11.34
N ILE A 698 18.71 27.04 11.46
CA ILE A 698 18.77 25.78 10.68
C ILE A 698 18.71 26.04 9.17
N ILE A 699 17.81 26.92 8.71
CA ILE A 699 17.67 27.27 7.29
C ILE A 699 18.82 28.17 6.84
N GLN A 700 19.27 29.10 7.68
CA GLN A 700 20.41 29.98 7.39
C GLN A 700 21.72 29.18 7.22
N GLU A 701 21.99 28.21 8.09
CA GLU A 701 23.15 27.32 8.01
C GLU A 701 23.04 26.35 6.83
N ALA A 702 21.88 25.74 6.60
CA ALA A 702 21.66 24.87 5.45
C ALA A 702 21.84 25.65 4.12
N PHE A 703 21.34 26.88 4.02
CA PHE A 703 21.56 27.76 2.87
C PHE A 703 23.03 28.12 2.70
N SER A 704 23.70 28.57 3.77
CA SER A 704 25.15 28.87 3.81
C SER A 704 25.99 27.71 3.27
N ASP A 705 25.75 26.50 3.78
CA ASP A 705 26.53 25.31 3.44
C ASP A 705 26.27 24.85 2.00
N THR A 706 25.03 25.01 1.54
CA THR A 706 24.67 24.75 0.15
C THR A 706 25.35 25.77 -0.78
N MET A 707 25.36 27.05 -0.43
CA MET A 707 26.06 28.10 -1.19
C MET A 707 27.59 27.88 -1.24
N GLY A 708 28.19 27.47 -0.12
CA GLY A 708 29.60 27.08 -0.06
C GLY A 708 29.91 25.91 -0.99
N LEU A 709 29.06 24.88 -0.99
CA LEU A 709 29.21 23.71 -1.86
C LEU A 709 29.07 24.07 -3.35
N CYS A 710 28.13 24.95 -3.69
CA CYS A 710 27.93 25.48 -5.04
C CYS A 710 29.18 26.23 -5.54
N ARG A 711 29.70 27.17 -4.73
CA ARG A 711 30.91 27.95 -5.06
C ARG A 711 32.13 27.05 -5.20
N LEU A 712 32.29 26.07 -4.30
CA LEU A 712 33.37 25.08 -4.35
C LEU A 712 33.38 24.30 -5.67
N LEU A 713 32.24 23.76 -6.08
CA LEU A 713 32.16 22.98 -7.32
C LEU A 713 32.26 23.84 -8.59
N ASN A 714 31.62 25.01 -8.63
CA ASN A 714 31.66 25.88 -9.82
C ASN A 714 33.05 26.51 -10.03
N LYS A 715 33.81 26.76 -8.96
CA LYS A 715 35.18 27.31 -9.03
C LYS A 715 36.24 26.27 -9.39
N HIS A 716 36.09 25.02 -8.93
CA HIS A 716 37.12 23.98 -9.05
C HIS A 716 36.79 22.89 -10.08
N GLN A 717 35.98 23.20 -11.13
CA GLN A 717 35.55 22.24 -12.17
C GLN A 717 36.70 21.52 -12.88
N ASP A 718 37.85 22.17 -13.02
CA ASP A 718 39.05 21.67 -13.73
C ASP A 718 40.23 21.31 -12.80
N GLU A 719 40.08 21.41 -11.47
CA GLU A 719 41.18 21.19 -10.52
C GLU A 719 41.21 19.76 -9.93
N LYS A 720 41.78 19.60 -8.72
CA LYS A 720 41.83 18.29 -8.03
C LYS A 720 40.42 17.84 -7.65
N PRO A 721 40.07 16.56 -7.84
CA PRO A 721 38.77 16.04 -7.41
C PRO A 721 38.60 16.16 -5.90
N LEU A 722 37.42 16.62 -5.50
CA LEU A 722 36.89 16.49 -4.14
C LEU A 722 36.82 15.00 -3.74
N ASP A 723 36.92 14.66 -2.46
CA ASP A 723 36.69 13.25 -2.09
C ASP A 723 35.19 12.92 -2.23
N LEU A 724 34.86 11.79 -2.87
CA LEU A 724 33.48 11.40 -3.12
C LEU A 724 32.72 11.10 -1.82
N LEU A 725 33.37 10.59 -0.78
CA LEU A 725 32.73 10.36 0.50
C LEU A 725 32.44 11.69 1.21
N GLU A 726 33.41 12.62 1.22
CA GLU A 726 33.22 13.97 1.79
C GLU A 726 32.11 14.75 1.07
N PHE A 727 32.08 14.71 -0.26
CA PHE A 727 31.02 15.34 -1.04
C PHE A 727 29.62 14.82 -0.66
N GLN A 728 29.49 13.51 -0.53
CA GLN A 728 28.22 12.86 -0.21
C GLN A 728 27.82 13.07 1.26
N GLU A 729 28.78 13.14 2.18
CA GLU A 729 28.55 13.48 3.59
C GLU A 729 28.05 14.93 3.77
N VAL A 730 28.52 15.88 2.96
CA VAL A 730 27.97 17.25 2.93
C VAL A 730 26.49 17.23 2.50
N LEU A 731 26.17 16.54 1.41
CA LEU A 731 24.78 16.43 0.92
C LEU A 731 23.87 15.80 1.99
N VAL A 732 24.28 14.66 2.56
CA VAL A 732 23.57 13.97 3.65
C VAL A 732 23.32 14.90 4.84
N SER A 733 24.36 15.62 5.29
CA SER A 733 24.29 16.52 6.45
C SER A 733 23.41 17.76 6.23
N ILE A 734 23.25 18.22 4.98
CA ILE A 734 22.29 19.31 4.67
C ILE A 734 20.87 18.74 4.56
N CYS A 735 20.69 17.61 3.86
CA CYS A 735 19.37 16.98 3.69
C CYS A 735 18.72 16.58 5.02
N TYR A 736 19.47 15.99 5.98
CA TYR A 736 18.90 15.69 7.30
C TYR A 736 18.44 16.95 8.04
N ARG A 737 19.23 18.04 8.05
CA ARG A 737 18.82 19.31 8.67
C ARG A 737 17.55 19.90 8.03
N LEU A 738 17.42 19.80 6.71
CA LEU A 738 16.20 20.24 6.00
C LEU A 738 14.98 19.39 6.39
N LEU A 739 15.12 18.06 6.43
CA LEU A 739 14.01 17.13 6.73
C LEU A 739 13.66 17.05 8.23
N GLN A 740 14.59 17.42 9.12
CA GLN A 740 14.33 17.61 10.55
C GLN A 740 13.68 18.98 10.85
N PHE A 741 13.96 20.01 10.06
CA PHE A 741 13.25 21.30 10.17
C PHE A 741 11.78 21.13 9.76
N ARG A 742 11.54 20.45 8.63
CA ARG A 742 10.22 20.06 8.14
C ARG A 742 10.36 19.03 7.02
N THR A 743 9.48 18.04 6.93
CA THR A 743 9.32 17.24 5.71
C THR A 743 8.91 18.11 4.52
N ILE A 744 8.97 17.56 3.31
CA ILE A 744 8.51 18.31 2.13
C ILE A 744 6.97 18.37 2.03
N TYR A 745 6.22 17.47 2.69
CA TYR A 745 4.75 17.35 2.61
C TYR A 745 3.97 18.05 3.74
N GLU A 746 4.58 18.39 4.88
CA GLU A 746 3.89 19.07 5.99
C GLU A 746 3.27 20.42 5.60
N SER A 747 2.01 20.63 6.01
CA SER A 747 1.23 21.85 5.74
C SER A 747 1.82 23.09 6.43
N ARG A 748 1.93 24.20 5.70
CA ARG A 748 2.65 25.41 6.14
C ARG A 748 1.67 26.48 6.64
N LEU A 749 1.20 26.32 7.87
CA LEU A 749 0.25 27.23 8.55
C LEU A 749 0.72 28.70 8.63
N MET A 750 2.00 28.98 8.41
CA MET A 750 2.53 30.33 8.20
C MET A 750 3.30 30.42 6.89
N GLN A 751 2.78 31.25 5.98
CA GLN A 751 3.42 31.65 4.72
C GLN A 751 4.57 32.65 4.98
N ASP A 752 5.74 32.13 5.35
CA ASP A 752 6.91 32.91 5.73
C ASP A 752 8.14 32.64 4.84
N ALA A 753 9.14 33.53 4.90
CA ALA A 753 10.35 33.40 4.08
C ALA A 753 11.17 32.13 4.41
N GLN A 754 11.10 31.60 5.64
CA GLN A 754 11.79 30.35 5.97
C GLN A 754 11.20 29.17 5.20
N SER A 755 9.88 29.12 5.07
CA SER A 755 9.16 28.13 4.26
C SER A 755 9.53 28.21 2.78
N THR A 756 9.62 29.41 2.21
CA THR A 756 10.08 29.63 0.82
C THR A 756 11.50 29.11 0.57
N TYR A 757 12.45 29.44 1.46
CA TYR A 757 13.84 29.01 1.35
C TYR A 757 14.01 27.50 1.62
N HIS A 758 13.23 26.91 2.55
CA HIS A 758 13.19 25.46 2.79
C HIS A 758 12.75 24.69 1.55
N ILE A 759 11.64 25.12 0.90
CA ILE A 759 11.16 24.51 -0.34
C ILE A 759 12.22 24.58 -1.43
N GLY A 760 12.87 25.74 -1.61
CA GLY A 760 13.93 25.90 -2.61
C GLY A 760 15.17 25.03 -2.36
N LEU A 761 15.61 24.90 -1.11
CA LEU A 761 16.71 24.02 -0.75
C LEU A 761 16.36 22.53 -0.93
N CYS A 762 15.13 22.13 -0.61
CA CYS A 762 14.63 20.79 -0.91
C CYS A 762 14.58 20.51 -2.42
N LEU A 763 14.06 21.45 -3.23
CA LEU A 763 14.05 21.35 -4.70
C LEU A 763 15.46 21.30 -5.31
N PHE A 764 16.41 22.03 -4.72
CA PHE A 764 17.82 22.00 -5.12
C PHE A 764 18.51 20.66 -4.79
N MET A 765 18.20 20.07 -3.64
CA MET A 765 18.69 18.72 -3.31
C MET A 765 18.05 17.67 -4.22
N ILE A 766 16.77 17.82 -4.56
CA ILE A 766 16.05 17.04 -5.56
C ILE A 766 16.74 17.12 -6.94
N SER A 767 17.08 18.31 -7.44
CA SER A 767 17.74 18.46 -8.75
C SER A 767 19.16 17.90 -8.78
N ILE A 768 19.91 17.95 -7.67
CA ILE A 768 21.22 17.28 -7.56
C ILE A 768 21.09 15.75 -7.59
N HIS A 769 20.18 15.20 -6.80
CA HIS A 769 20.14 13.75 -6.59
C HIS A 769 19.46 12.98 -7.73
N PHE A 770 18.68 13.65 -8.59
CA PHE A 770 17.82 12.98 -9.58
C PHE A 770 17.86 13.62 -10.97
N ASN A 771 19.01 14.17 -11.38
CA ASN A 771 19.19 14.84 -12.69
C ASN A 771 19.16 13.89 -13.92
N ASN A 772 18.53 12.72 -13.83
CA ASN A 772 18.33 11.79 -14.93
C ASN A 772 16.85 11.81 -15.32
N THR A 773 16.55 12.23 -16.55
CA THR A 773 15.30 12.95 -16.94
C THR A 773 14.01 12.12 -17.01
N GLN A 774 13.90 11.02 -16.27
CA GLN A 774 12.77 10.08 -16.32
C GLN A 774 12.09 9.83 -14.96
N PHE A 775 12.79 10.00 -13.83
CA PHE A 775 12.27 9.61 -12.51
C PHE A 775 11.95 10.85 -11.66
N ARG A 776 10.69 10.93 -11.19
CA ARG A 776 10.12 12.11 -10.51
C ARG A 776 9.78 11.72 -9.07
N ILE A 777 10.49 12.30 -8.11
CA ILE A 777 10.49 11.87 -6.69
C ILE A 777 9.17 12.24 -5.99
N ALA A 778 8.52 13.30 -6.43
CA ALA A 778 7.33 13.84 -5.81
C ALA A 778 6.06 13.27 -6.48
N ARG A 779 5.04 12.92 -5.68
CA ARG A 779 3.70 12.58 -6.19
C ARG A 779 3.26 13.62 -7.24
N ARG A 780 2.65 13.19 -8.34
CA ARG A 780 2.35 14.08 -9.49
C ARG A 780 1.61 15.33 -9.04
N GLY A 781 2.13 16.49 -9.45
CA GLY A 781 1.59 17.80 -9.06
C GLY A 781 2.16 18.40 -7.75
N LEU A 782 2.79 17.61 -6.87
CA LEU A 782 3.29 18.12 -5.57
C LEU A 782 4.34 19.24 -5.73
N ILE A 783 5.34 19.08 -6.62
CA ILE A 783 6.34 20.14 -6.88
C ILE A 783 5.66 21.44 -7.35
N MET A 784 4.62 21.34 -8.19
CA MET A 784 3.84 22.50 -8.61
C MET A 784 3.07 23.12 -7.44
N ALA A 785 2.44 22.31 -6.58
CA ALA A 785 1.71 22.79 -5.40
C ALA A 785 2.64 23.49 -4.39
N LEU A 786 3.82 22.93 -4.14
CA LEU A 786 4.83 23.51 -3.25
C LEU A 786 5.40 24.82 -3.78
N VAL A 787 5.69 24.91 -5.09
CA VAL A 787 6.16 26.18 -5.67
C VAL A 787 5.05 27.23 -5.68
N LYS A 788 3.78 26.84 -5.92
CA LYS A 788 2.62 27.75 -5.76
C LYS A 788 2.51 28.29 -4.33
N GLU A 789 2.49 27.40 -3.33
CA GLU A 789 2.49 27.78 -1.91
C GLU A 789 3.66 28.73 -1.56
N ALA A 790 4.85 28.47 -2.11
CA ALA A 790 6.05 29.27 -1.87
C ALA A 790 5.99 30.67 -2.51
N ILE A 791 5.43 30.84 -3.71
CA ILE A 791 5.35 32.14 -4.41
C ILE A 791 4.10 32.96 -4.07
N GLU A 792 3.02 32.31 -3.64
CA GLU A 792 1.80 32.95 -3.12
C GLU A 792 1.99 33.47 -1.67
N SER A 793 3.06 33.07 -1.00
CA SER A 793 3.42 33.54 0.34
C SER A 793 3.76 35.04 0.39
N LYS A 794 3.73 35.63 1.60
CA LYS A 794 4.01 37.07 1.83
C LYS A 794 5.51 37.41 1.78
N LEU A 795 6.14 37.10 0.64
CA LEU A 795 7.42 37.64 0.23
C LEU A 795 7.31 39.16 0.03
N SER A 796 8.41 39.86 0.27
CA SER A 796 8.50 41.30 0.02
C SER A 796 8.70 41.61 -1.47
N GLU A 797 8.43 42.85 -1.86
CA GLU A 797 8.66 43.39 -3.23
C GLU A 797 10.15 43.39 -3.66
N HIS A 798 11.04 42.75 -2.90
CA HIS A 798 12.48 42.67 -3.14
C HIS A 798 12.98 41.21 -3.18
N GLU A 799 12.07 40.23 -3.17
CA GLU A 799 12.39 38.77 -3.17
C GLU A 799 12.01 38.09 -4.50
N ASP A 800 11.81 38.87 -5.57
CA ASP A 800 11.43 38.38 -6.91
C ASP A 800 12.51 37.51 -7.59
N GLU A 801 13.78 37.69 -7.26
CA GLU A 801 14.85 36.81 -7.72
C GLU A 801 14.79 35.42 -7.04
N VAL A 802 14.22 35.34 -5.82
CA VAL A 802 13.97 34.06 -5.11
C VAL A 802 12.86 33.28 -5.82
N LYS A 803 11.77 33.96 -6.22
CA LYS A 803 10.70 33.35 -7.03
C LYS A 803 11.24 32.81 -8.35
N PHE A 804 12.10 33.58 -9.03
CA PHE A 804 12.72 33.17 -10.29
C PHE A 804 13.62 31.93 -10.12
N TRP A 805 14.38 31.84 -9.02
CA TRP A 805 15.14 30.64 -8.66
C TRP A 805 14.24 29.42 -8.37
N LEU A 806 13.18 29.59 -7.58
CA LEU A 806 12.21 28.52 -7.28
C LEU A 806 11.52 27.99 -8.54
N LEU A 807 11.02 28.88 -9.40
CA LEU A 807 10.36 28.53 -10.65
C LEU A 807 11.34 27.84 -11.62
N SER A 808 12.60 28.25 -11.64
CA SER A 808 13.64 27.63 -12.48
C SER A 808 13.97 26.21 -12.03
N LEU A 809 14.11 25.97 -10.71
CA LEU A 809 14.31 24.62 -10.16
C LEU A 809 13.08 23.74 -10.36
N GLY A 810 11.90 24.20 -9.92
CA GLY A 810 10.66 23.43 -10.05
C GLY A 810 10.35 23.05 -11.50
N GLY A 811 10.58 23.95 -12.45
CA GLY A 811 10.35 23.73 -13.88
C GLY A 811 11.28 22.70 -14.55
N ILE A 812 12.43 22.37 -13.94
CA ILE A 812 13.26 21.21 -14.37
C ILE A 812 12.99 19.95 -13.56
N SER A 813 12.50 20.08 -12.32
CA SER A 813 12.04 18.94 -11.52
C SER A 813 10.69 18.37 -11.99
N VAL A 814 9.98 19.08 -12.89
CA VAL A 814 8.80 18.56 -13.61
C VAL A 814 9.05 18.36 -15.11
N SER A 815 8.21 17.53 -15.72
CA SER A 815 8.22 17.21 -17.15
C SER A 815 6.77 17.18 -17.67
N LEU A 816 6.59 17.22 -18.99
CA LEU A 816 5.25 17.25 -19.59
C LEU A 816 4.50 15.92 -19.35
N PRO A 817 3.17 15.94 -19.14
CA PRO A 817 2.28 17.12 -19.06
C PRO A 817 2.10 17.70 -17.64
N ASP A 818 2.90 17.28 -16.65
CA ASP A 818 2.74 17.55 -15.20
C ASP A 818 3.01 19.03 -14.80
N GLY A 819 2.24 19.98 -15.32
CA GLY A 819 2.32 21.40 -14.97
C GLY A 819 3.55 22.14 -15.52
N ARG A 820 4.39 21.51 -16.35
CA ARG A 820 5.56 22.16 -16.95
C ARG A 820 5.20 23.39 -17.81
N GLU A 821 4.02 23.41 -18.41
CA GLU A 821 3.50 24.58 -19.15
C GLU A 821 3.27 25.77 -18.20
N TRP A 822 2.69 25.54 -17.02
CA TRP A 822 2.52 26.56 -15.98
C TRP A 822 3.87 27.10 -15.47
N PHE A 823 4.89 26.25 -15.31
CA PHE A 823 6.24 26.72 -14.96
C PHE A 823 6.86 27.60 -16.06
N VAL A 824 6.63 27.28 -17.34
CA VAL A 824 7.09 28.08 -18.48
C VAL A 824 6.37 29.44 -18.55
N GLU A 825 5.08 29.47 -18.24
CA GLU A 825 4.27 30.70 -18.18
C GLU A 825 4.68 31.60 -16.99
N ALA A 826 4.74 31.05 -15.77
CA ALA A 826 5.16 31.78 -14.58
C ALA A 826 6.62 32.28 -14.67
N LEU A 827 7.52 31.52 -15.32
CA LEU A 827 8.88 32.00 -15.62
C LEU A 827 8.89 33.18 -16.60
N ARG A 828 7.96 33.24 -17.56
CA ARG A 828 7.85 34.39 -18.49
C ARG A 828 7.43 35.64 -17.75
N GLU A 829 6.41 35.55 -16.91
CA GLU A 829 5.94 36.67 -16.08
C GLU A 829 7.07 37.17 -15.17
N GLN A 830 7.71 36.27 -14.43
CA GLN A 830 8.79 36.60 -13.50
C GLN A 830 10.05 37.15 -14.21
N ALA A 831 10.38 36.63 -15.40
CA ALA A 831 11.48 37.18 -16.21
C ALA A 831 11.18 38.58 -16.73
N SER A 832 9.92 38.84 -17.13
CA SER A 832 9.46 40.17 -17.57
C SER A 832 9.58 41.21 -16.45
N LEU A 833 9.13 40.86 -15.23
CA LEU A 833 9.28 41.70 -14.03
C LEU A 833 10.75 42.01 -13.70
N LEU A 834 11.66 41.06 -13.89
CA LEU A 834 13.09 41.21 -13.64
C LEU A 834 13.89 41.79 -14.82
N GLY A 835 13.27 42.04 -15.98
CA GLY A 835 13.94 42.52 -17.20
C GLY A 835 14.93 41.51 -17.80
N ILE A 836 14.73 40.21 -17.54
CA ILE A 836 15.59 39.12 -18.01
C ILE A 836 15.17 38.71 -19.43
N MET A 837 16.01 39.04 -20.42
CA MET A 837 15.76 38.79 -21.85
C MET A 837 16.77 37.81 -22.47
N ALA A 838 17.93 37.60 -21.83
CA ALA A 838 19.04 36.79 -22.34
C ALA A 838 19.56 35.78 -21.30
N TRP A 839 20.13 34.68 -21.78
CA TRP A 839 20.66 33.58 -20.94
C TRP A 839 21.72 34.04 -19.91
N GLU A 840 22.56 35.01 -20.26
CA GLU A 840 23.56 35.55 -19.32
C GLU A 840 22.91 36.31 -18.15
N GLN A 841 21.72 36.89 -18.33
CA GLN A 841 20.94 37.50 -17.25
C GLN A 841 20.28 36.43 -16.38
N VAL A 842 19.81 35.32 -16.97
CA VAL A 842 19.30 34.14 -16.23
C VAL A 842 20.40 33.61 -15.31
N LYS A 843 21.60 33.37 -15.84
CA LYS A 843 22.79 32.98 -15.04
C LYS A 843 23.12 34.00 -13.95
N GLY A 844 23.16 35.30 -14.29
CA GLY A 844 23.44 36.38 -13.33
C GLY A 844 22.43 36.50 -12.18
N CYS A 845 21.17 36.12 -12.41
CA CYS A 845 20.15 36.01 -11.37
C CYS A 845 20.34 34.74 -10.53
N LEU A 846 20.48 33.56 -11.16
CA LEU A 846 20.49 32.27 -10.48
C LEU A 846 21.78 32.03 -9.67
N ALA A 847 22.92 32.58 -10.09
CA ALA A 847 24.19 32.49 -9.37
C ALA A 847 24.20 33.20 -7.97
N LYS A 848 23.16 33.94 -7.64
CA LYS A 848 22.95 34.54 -6.30
C LYS A 848 22.48 33.51 -5.26
N PHE A 849 21.94 32.38 -5.73
CA PHE A 849 21.29 31.32 -4.98
C PHE A 849 21.98 29.96 -5.23
N PRO A 850 21.59 28.87 -4.53
CA PRO A 850 22.12 27.54 -4.78
C PRO A 850 22.02 27.14 -6.26
N TRP A 851 23.18 26.96 -6.87
CA TRP A 851 23.37 26.72 -8.29
C TRP A 851 24.64 25.91 -8.56
N MET A 852 24.56 24.90 -9.42
CA MET A 852 25.72 24.16 -9.92
C MET A 852 25.67 24.10 -11.44
N ASP A 853 26.58 24.81 -12.14
CA ASP A 853 26.54 24.96 -13.60
C ASP A 853 26.53 23.59 -14.30
N ALA A 854 27.41 22.68 -13.84
CA ALA A 854 27.58 21.32 -14.34
C ALA A 854 26.32 20.41 -14.26
N ILE A 855 25.31 20.81 -13.49
CA ILE A 855 24.04 20.07 -13.31
C ILE A 855 22.88 20.84 -13.94
N HIS A 856 22.84 22.15 -13.74
CA HIS A 856 21.64 22.97 -13.94
C HIS A 856 21.66 23.81 -15.22
N ASP A 857 22.82 24.09 -15.82
CA ASP A 857 22.92 24.91 -17.05
C ASP A 857 22.08 24.34 -18.19
N GLU A 858 22.31 23.08 -18.57
CA GLU A 858 21.65 22.49 -19.73
C GLU A 858 20.13 22.28 -19.53
N PRO A 859 19.66 21.74 -18.37
CA PRO A 859 18.22 21.62 -18.13
C PRO A 859 17.48 22.97 -18.09
N ILE A 860 18.03 23.98 -17.42
CA ILE A 860 17.36 25.29 -17.28
C ILE A 860 17.53 26.14 -18.54
N ARG A 861 18.58 25.95 -19.35
CA ARG A 861 18.65 26.52 -20.69
C ARG A 861 17.57 25.95 -21.60
N LYS A 862 17.35 24.63 -21.58
CA LYS A 862 16.24 23.99 -22.32
C LYS A 862 14.86 24.47 -21.85
N LEU A 863 14.70 24.80 -20.57
CA LEU A 863 13.48 25.42 -20.04
C LEU A 863 13.35 26.89 -20.48
N TRP A 864 14.43 27.66 -20.44
CA TRP A 864 14.48 29.06 -20.86
C TRP A 864 14.21 29.23 -22.36
N ASP A 865 14.71 28.31 -23.20
CA ASP A 865 14.38 28.29 -24.62
C ASP A 865 12.87 28.00 -24.84
N GLN A 866 12.20 27.23 -23.97
CA GLN A 866 10.73 27.07 -23.99
C GLN A 866 10.00 28.35 -23.57
N VAL A 867 10.51 29.10 -22.58
CA VAL A 867 9.96 30.41 -22.17
C VAL A 867 9.94 31.40 -23.35
N ARG A 868 11.02 31.41 -24.15
CA ARG A 868 11.20 32.32 -25.31
C ARG A 868 10.50 31.88 -26.60
N LEU A 869 10.04 30.63 -26.71
CA LEU A 869 9.47 30.08 -27.95
C LEU A 869 7.97 30.35 -28.16
N MET A 870 7.29 30.99 -27.21
CA MET A 870 5.87 31.38 -27.35
C MET A 870 5.68 32.83 -27.84
N ASP A 871 6.75 33.54 -28.19
CA ASP A 871 6.70 34.92 -28.74
C ASP A 871 6.55 34.94 -30.29
N VAL A 872 5.89 33.92 -30.89
CA VAL A 872 5.76 33.70 -32.34
C VAL A 872 4.36 33.24 -32.73
#